data_AF-A0AAV7XL71-F1
#
_entry.id   AF-A0AAV7XL71-F1
#
_cell.length_a   1.000
_cell.length_b   1.000
_cell.length_c   1.000
_cell.angle_alpha   90.00
_cell.angle_beta   90.00
_cell.angle_gamma   90.00
#
_symmetry.space_group_name_H-M   'P 1'
#
loop_
_entity.id
_entity.type
_entity.pdbx_description
1 polymer ?
#
loop_
_entity_poly.entity_id
_entity_poly.type
_entity_poly.pdbx_seq_one_letter_code
_entity_poly.pdbx_strand_id
1 'polypeptide(L)'
;MAAHWKCLFCDHSLKSSKSLISHIKCLHSLESAYNCLFPNCCREYSELRSFEKHLQKQEKDMPGLLPPKVRKLDVPSTASIPSPSTSENVCSDSVLNLDGESFDKLNVTSHQPIDKIAFFNAISSAVSRTTANLYSKDTLTRTQVQEIIDEMKDLVCGTFFDLLQMSVLNALRRSNSSDQSDIECLFDIMKGMFDDVSTERRRINHFKDLNVYIEPNQYSVGTALVQKNVKGQIVNKPVTLSGTFTSPSKILKMFLEIPGVLDQILSYMDGLERESDIMENVVQGTLWKNDIKPLYGDNLGLNTILGSVQGFSANYFCRICKSHKEATEIQTVERADKLRTIENYEHDLNRRDQISTGIKSKCIWNELSSFHITVNIYLDIMHDIIEGIGVYDMSFVIEYMVKIKKLLTFQELNELVQGFYYGLELGNKPPLISDDNIKKESVGFNATEMLCLIRFFPLMVGHKIDNDNKVWQFYLGLRELVHLLFAPTFSRSSIPYLIDLVAEHHSQYMALSKRNLRPKYHNAVHMGRVISKVGPLKPIWTMRTEAKYKEIRQAAHVTSSRIKIDYTLSVKASLKLCGRLLTNKGLMRKFDYSPHCEEVSVRHLNEYVNFVHHLPANHDTWNIVKWVNVNGTLYKPGMVVEVSVGETFPNFGVINTISVVAKQAKFLLKKLITRNFNSHLHSYRVSEDVSWDSWYFVNQEDLVTYSPANVRTFFDGSSYVMLRYAV
;
A
#
# COMPACT_ATOMS: atom_id res chain seq x y z
N MET A 1 -10.64 -15.63 32.61
CA MET A 1 -9.64 -15.05 33.53
C MET A 1 -8.29 -15.66 33.18
N ALA A 2 -7.24 -14.85 33.00
CA ALA A 2 -5.90 -15.41 32.80
C ALA A 2 -5.44 -16.11 34.08
N ALA A 3 -4.76 -17.24 33.94
CA ALA A 3 -4.19 -17.96 35.06
C ALA A 3 -2.75 -17.45 35.30
N HIS A 4 -2.42 -17.15 36.56
CA HIS A 4 -1.18 -16.46 36.94
C HIS A 4 -0.30 -17.35 37.81
N TRP A 5 1.01 -17.28 37.57
CA TRP A 5 2.04 -17.90 38.39
C TRP A 5 2.29 -17.04 39.64
N LYS A 6 2.19 -17.59 40.85
CA LYS A 6 2.52 -16.86 42.07
C LYS A 6 3.97 -17.10 42.50
N CYS A 7 4.63 -16.05 42.97
CA CYS A 7 5.90 -16.19 43.68
C CYS A 7 5.68 -16.83 45.05
N LEU A 8 6.49 -17.85 45.35
CA LEU A 8 6.50 -18.60 46.61
C LEU A 8 6.87 -17.72 47.82
N PHE A 9 7.58 -16.61 47.60
CA PHE A 9 8.26 -15.84 48.65
C PHE A 9 7.65 -14.44 48.89
N CYS A 10 6.90 -13.88 47.94
CA CYS A 10 6.31 -12.54 48.07
C CYS A 10 4.90 -12.39 47.46
N ASP A 11 4.22 -13.51 47.17
CA ASP A 11 2.84 -13.57 46.66
C ASP A 11 2.56 -12.85 45.30
N HIS A 12 3.61 -12.30 44.69
CA HIS A 12 3.55 -11.54 43.45
C HIS A 12 3.11 -12.43 42.26
N SER A 13 2.16 -11.93 41.46
CA SER A 13 1.48 -12.70 40.41
C SER A 13 2.00 -12.36 39.01
N LEU A 14 2.56 -13.36 38.34
CA LEU A 14 3.34 -13.27 37.11
C LEU A 14 2.66 -14.02 35.96
N LYS A 15 2.95 -13.61 34.72
CA LYS A 15 2.23 -14.09 33.52
C LYS A 15 2.84 -15.35 32.89
N SER A 16 4.03 -15.79 33.30
CA SER A 16 4.69 -17.00 32.79
C SER A 16 5.67 -17.60 33.80
N SER A 17 6.02 -18.88 33.64
CA SER A 17 7.08 -19.56 34.40
C SER A 17 8.45 -18.89 34.22
N LYS A 18 8.78 -18.41 33.01
CA LYS A 18 10.01 -17.64 32.73
C LYS A 18 10.04 -16.34 33.53
N SER A 19 8.91 -15.63 33.61
CA SER A 19 8.78 -14.43 34.45
C SER A 19 8.92 -14.76 35.94
N LEU A 20 8.33 -15.87 36.39
CA LEU A 20 8.47 -16.38 37.77
C LEU A 20 9.93 -16.72 38.11
N ILE A 21 10.60 -17.49 37.25
CA ILE A 21 12.01 -17.86 37.45
C ILE A 21 12.91 -16.63 37.42
N SER A 22 12.69 -15.68 36.50
CA SER A 22 13.46 -14.42 36.49
C SER A 22 13.23 -13.60 37.75
N HIS A 23 11.98 -13.51 38.23
CA HIS A 23 11.63 -12.81 39.47
C HIS A 23 12.29 -13.46 40.70
N ILE A 24 12.25 -14.79 40.83
CA ILE A 24 12.93 -15.51 41.91
C ILE A 24 14.46 -15.34 41.80
N LYS A 25 15.04 -15.45 40.59
CA LYS A 25 16.48 -15.23 40.34
C LYS A 25 16.96 -13.83 40.74
N CYS A 26 16.12 -12.80 40.60
CA CYS A 26 16.52 -11.42 40.88
C CYS A 26 16.21 -10.94 42.30
N LEU A 27 15.16 -11.47 42.95
CA LEU A 27 14.67 -10.97 44.24
C LEU A 27 14.76 -11.98 45.40
N HIS A 28 14.96 -13.26 45.10
CA HIS A 28 14.93 -14.38 46.05
C HIS A 28 16.09 -15.37 45.80
N SER A 29 17.24 -14.85 45.37
CA SER A 29 18.43 -15.63 44.96
C SER A 29 19.19 -16.29 46.13
N LEU A 30 18.81 -15.99 47.37
CA LEU A 30 19.44 -16.50 48.60
C LEU A 30 18.52 -17.47 49.39
N GLU A 31 17.34 -17.79 48.86
CA GLU A 31 16.42 -18.73 49.50
C GLU A 31 16.92 -20.17 49.40
N SER A 32 16.80 -20.93 50.48
CA SER A 32 17.42 -22.26 50.64
C SER A 32 16.65 -23.42 49.99
N ALA A 33 15.39 -23.21 49.60
CA ALA A 33 14.54 -24.24 49.01
C ALA A 33 13.46 -23.70 48.06
N TYR A 34 13.25 -24.41 46.95
CA TYR A 34 12.24 -24.09 45.93
C TYR A 34 11.25 -25.25 45.77
N ASN A 35 10.00 -25.04 46.17
CA ASN A 35 8.94 -26.06 46.14
C ASN A 35 8.12 -26.00 44.84
N CYS A 36 7.78 -27.17 44.29
CA CYS A 36 6.96 -27.24 43.08
C CYS A 36 5.55 -26.67 43.28
N LEU A 37 5.10 -25.89 42.30
CA LEU A 37 3.79 -25.25 42.26
C LEU A 37 2.72 -26.10 41.54
N PHE A 38 3.05 -27.28 40.99
CA PHE A 38 2.04 -28.13 40.33
C PHE A 38 1.28 -29.00 41.35
N PRO A 39 -0.05 -29.15 41.21
CA PRO A 39 -0.81 -30.04 42.07
C PRO A 39 -0.29 -31.48 41.94
N ASN A 40 -0.17 -32.16 43.07
CA ASN A 40 0.42 -33.51 43.22
C ASN A 40 1.93 -33.62 42.98
N CYS A 41 2.69 -32.50 42.96
CA CYS A 41 4.15 -32.54 42.90
C CYS A 41 4.80 -32.10 44.22
N CYS A 42 5.20 -33.06 45.07
CA CYS A 42 5.87 -32.79 46.34
C CYS A 42 7.40 -32.64 46.21
N ARG A 43 7.89 -32.08 45.10
CA ARG A 43 9.34 -31.94 44.85
C ARG A 43 9.88 -30.60 45.32
N GLU A 44 10.89 -30.67 46.17
CA GLU A 44 11.69 -29.57 46.67
C GLU A 44 13.06 -29.58 46.00
N TYR A 45 13.65 -28.40 45.78
CA TYR A 45 14.96 -28.24 45.17
C TYR A 45 15.79 -27.22 45.96
N SER A 46 16.99 -27.61 46.37
CA SER A 46 17.99 -26.69 46.96
C SER A 46 18.63 -25.76 45.93
N GLU A 47 18.51 -26.07 44.64
CA GLU A 47 19.07 -25.27 43.54
C GLU A 47 18.00 -24.74 42.59
N LEU A 48 18.01 -23.42 42.37
CA LEU A 48 17.10 -22.72 41.46
C LEU A 48 17.19 -23.22 40.00
N ARG A 49 18.37 -23.68 39.57
CA ARG A 49 18.57 -24.26 38.22
C ARG A 49 17.90 -25.62 38.06
N SER A 50 17.84 -26.40 39.13
CA SER A 50 17.16 -27.70 39.16
C SER A 50 15.64 -27.52 39.22
N PHE A 51 15.17 -26.54 39.98
CA PHE A 51 13.77 -26.08 39.99
C PHE A 51 13.30 -25.58 38.61
N GLU A 52 14.10 -24.74 37.94
CA GLU A 52 13.81 -24.23 36.59
C GLU A 52 13.65 -25.35 35.55
N LYS A 53 14.58 -26.33 35.53
CA LYS A 53 14.48 -27.50 34.65
C LYS A 53 13.21 -28.33 34.94
N HIS A 54 12.84 -28.45 36.20
CA HIS A 54 11.63 -29.17 36.60
C HIS A 54 10.35 -28.47 36.13
N LEU A 55 10.24 -27.15 36.35
CA LEU A 55 9.10 -26.34 35.88
C LEU A 55 8.95 -26.43 34.35
N GLN A 56 10.04 -26.25 33.61
CA GLN A 56 10.03 -26.35 32.14
C GLN A 56 9.62 -27.74 31.63
N LYS A 57 9.94 -28.81 32.39
CA LYS A 57 9.49 -30.16 32.07
C LYS A 57 7.99 -30.35 32.39
N GLN A 58 7.53 -29.90 33.56
CA GLN A 58 6.11 -30.00 33.93
C GLN A 58 5.19 -29.21 32.99
N GLU A 59 5.60 -28.02 32.53
CA GLU A 59 4.85 -27.24 31.52
C GLU A 59 4.74 -27.96 30.16
N LYS A 60 5.74 -28.78 29.78
CA LYS A 60 5.69 -29.61 28.57
C LYS A 60 4.84 -30.86 28.76
N ASP A 61 4.97 -31.52 29.91
CA ASP A 61 4.31 -32.79 30.20
C ASP A 61 2.81 -32.59 30.51
N MET A 62 2.40 -31.44 31.07
CA MET A 62 1.03 -31.14 31.54
C MET A 62 0.55 -29.72 31.13
N PRO A 63 0.40 -29.42 29.82
CA PRO A 63 -0.04 -28.10 29.36
C PRO A 63 -1.48 -27.78 29.80
N GLY A 64 -1.62 -26.80 30.70
CA GLY A 64 -2.92 -26.24 31.11
C GLY A 64 -3.30 -26.41 32.59
N LEU A 65 -2.60 -27.26 33.36
CA LEU A 65 -2.79 -27.32 34.82
C LEU A 65 -1.94 -26.28 35.54
N LEU A 66 -2.55 -25.18 35.97
CA LEU A 66 -1.97 -24.27 36.96
C LEU A 66 -2.55 -24.58 38.36
N PRO A 67 -1.80 -24.32 39.46
CA PRO A 67 -2.21 -24.69 40.81
C PRO A 67 -3.62 -24.21 41.21
N PRO A 68 -4.36 -24.98 42.01
CA PRO A 68 -5.65 -24.56 42.53
C PRO A 68 -5.53 -23.32 43.41
N LYS A 69 -6.50 -22.40 43.29
CA LYS A 69 -6.70 -21.34 44.28
C LYS A 69 -7.06 -21.96 45.64
N VAL A 70 -6.29 -21.67 46.68
CA VAL A 70 -6.71 -21.93 48.07
C VAL A 70 -7.90 -21.00 48.38
N ARG A 71 -9.04 -21.59 48.79
CA ARG A 71 -10.24 -20.85 49.18
C ARG A 71 -10.09 -20.24 50.58
N LYS A 72 -10.66 -19.05 50.78
CA LYS A 72 -11.30 -18.68 52.07
C LYS A 72 -12.81 -18.72 51.87
N LEU A 73 -13.55 -18.97 52.97
CA LEU A 73 -14.99 -19.27 52.96
C LEU A 73 -15.87 -18.07 52.57
N ASP A 74 -17.09 -18.38 52.10
CA ASP A 74 -18.15 -17.45 51.64
C ASP A 74 -18.69 -16.55 52.78
N VAL A 75 -19.41 -15.44 52.51
CA VAL A 75 -20.89 -15.33 52.35
C VAL A 75 -21.25 -13.80 52.27
N PRO A 76 -22.29 -13.28 51.56
CA PRO A 76 -22.89 -13.60 50.25
C PRO A 76 -23.22 -12.34 49.34
N SER A 77 -23.76 -12.55 48.12
CA SER A 77 -24.71 -11.73 47.32
C SER A 77 -24.63 -10.17 47.28
N THR A 78 -24.68 -9.48 46.12
CA THR A 78 -25.83 -9.43 45.18
C THR A 78 -25.51 -8.78 43.80
N ALA A 79 -26.43 -8.97 42.83
CA ALA A 79 -26.75 -8.12 41.65
C ALA A 79 -25.95 -8.24 40.32
N SER A 80 -26.65 -8.82 39.33
CA SER A 80 -26.40 -8.91 37.87
C SER A 80 -26.84 -7.61 37.10
N ILE A 81 -26.74 -7.39 35.77
CA ILE A 81 -26.77 -8.32 34.62
C ILE A 81 -25.65 -8.15 33.55
N PRO A 82 -25.77 -7.46 32.38
CA PRO A 82 -25.27 -8.10 31.14
C PRO A 82 -24.12 -7.39 30.41
N SER A 83 -23.31 -8.20 29.73
CA SER A 83 -22.33 -7.82 28.71
C SER A 83 -22.92 -7.86 27.29
N PRO A 84 -22.72 -6.86 26.43
CA PRO A 84 -22.91 -6.99 24.99
C PRO A 84 -21.65 -7.56 24.32
N SER A 85 -21.83 -8.60 23.51
CA SER A 85 -20.77 -9.20 22.69
C SER A 85 -20.67 -8.55 21.31
N THR A 86 -19.56 -7.90 21.01
CA THR A 86 -19.16 -7.54 19.64
C THR A 86 -17.66 -7.78 19.45
N SER A 87 -17.31 -8.85 18.75
CA SER A 87 -15.94 -9.16 18.35
C SER A 87 -15.59 -8.42 17.07
N GLU A 88 -15.16 -7.16 17.18
CA GLU A 88 -14.57 -6.45 16.04
C GLU A 88 -13.12 -6.92 15.82
N ASN A 89 -12.92 -7.70 14.76
CA ASN A 89 -11.60 -8.08 14.27
C ASN A 89 -10.89 -6.86 13.65
N VAL A 90 -10.28 -6.03 14.48
CA VAL A 90 -9.37 -4.97 14.02
C VAL A 90 -8.03 -5.61 13.65
N CYS A 91 -7.78 -5.76 12.35
CA CYS A 91 -6.49 -6.22 11.83
C CYS A 91 -5.40 -5.18 12.12
N SER A 92 -4.44 -5.53 12.97
CA SER A 92 -3.38 -4.63 13.43
C SER A 92 -2.15 -4.64 12.51
N ASP A 93 -2.29 -4.02 11.34
CA ASP A 93 -1.17 -3.73 10.41
C ASP A 93 -0.23 -2.65 10.99
N SER A 94 0.53 -3.01 12.04
CA SER A 94 1.79 -2.33 12.41
C SER A 94 2.65 -3.14 13.38
N VAL A 95 2.95 -4.40 13.05
CA VAL A 95 4.18 -5.01 13.60
C VAL A 95 5.35 -4.33 12.89
N LEU A 96 6.03 -3.44 13.61
CA LEU A 96 7.28 -2.87 13.15
C LEU A 96 8.31 -4.00 13.10
N ASN A 97 8.73 -4.38 11.88
CA ASN A 97 10.02 -5.04 11.68
C ASN A 97 11.11 -4.05 12.12
N LEU A 98 11.42 -4.06 13.42
CA LEU A 98 12.78 -3.83 13.87
C LEU A 98 13.62 -4.88 13.12
N ASP A 99 14.48 -4.43 12.21
CA ASP A 99 15.58 -5.27 11.73
C ASP A 99 16.39 -5.63 12.96
N GLY A 100 16.09 -6.80 13.53
CA GLY A 100 16.85 -7.37 14.62
C GLY A 100 18.16 -7.84 14.06
N GLU A 101 19.14 -6.94 13.99
CA GLU A 101 20.51 -7.36 14.27
C GLU A 101 20.44 -8.07 15.63
N SER A 102 20.63 -9.39 15.61
CA SER A 102 20.66 -10.15 16.83
C SER A 102 21.80 -9.60 17.68
N PHE A 103 21.56 -9.49 18.99
CA PHE A 103 22.61 -9.23 19.98
C PHE A 103 23.52 -10.47 20.15
N ASP A 104 23.87 -11.13 19.03
CA ASP A 104 24.77 -12.26 18.98
C ASP A 104 26.21 -11.77 19.08
N LYS A 105 26.66 -11.66 20.33
CA LYS A 105 28.07 -11.60 20.72
C LYS A 105 28.86 -10.49 20.01
N LEU A 106 28.61 -9.25 20.45
CA LEU A 106 29.73 -8.34 20.64
C LEU A 106 30.74 -9.03 21.57
N ASN A 107 31.84 -9.52 20.99
CA ASN A 107 33.00 -9.97 21.75
C ASN A 107 33.62 -8.73 22.41
N VAL A 108 33.14 -8.39 23.61
CA VAL A 108 33.70 -7.33 24.44
C VAL A 108 35.09 -7.77 24.89
N THR A 109 36.11 -7.44 24.10
CA THR A 109 37.51 -7.50 24.52
C THR A 109 37.69 -6.57 25.70
N SER A 110 38.21 -7.08 26.82
CA SER A 110 38.04 -6.54 28.17
C SER A 110 38.80 -5.25 28.51
N HIS A 111 39.15 -4.41 27.53
CA HIS A 111 39.95 -3.19 27.71
C HIS A 111 39.60 -2.01 26.79
N GLN A 112 38.39 -1.95 26.20
CA GLN A 112 37.94 -0.71 25.55
C GLN A 112 37.31 0.25 26.56
N PRO A 113 37.69 1.55 26.59
CA PRO A 113 37.07 2.55 27.46
C PRO A 113 35.64 2.86 27.03
N ILE A 114 34.82 3.38 27.96
CA ILE A 114 33.42 3.72 27.69
C ILE A 114 33.33 4.95 26.79
N ASP A 115 32.93 4.75 25.52
CA ASP A 115 32.69 5.85 24.59
C ASP A 115 31.33 6.52 24.86
N LYS A 116 31.37 7.52 25.74
CA LYS A 116 30.23 8.39 26.10
C LYS A 116 29.68 9.17 24.90
N ILE A 117 30.51 9.50 23.91
CA ILE A 117 30.12 10.29 22.73
C ILE A 117 29.34 9.39 21.76
N ALA A 118 29.84 8.19 21.48
CA ALA A 118 29.11 7.20 20.69
C ALA A 118 27.77 6.84 21.34
N PHE A 119 27.73 6.67 22.68
CA PHE A 119 26.50 6.41 23.42
C PHE A 119 25.49 7.56 23.33
N PHE A 120 25.92 8.81 23.56
CA PHE A 120 25.08 9.99 23.40
C PHE A 120 24.51 10.10 21.98
N ASN A 121 25.37 9.94 20.96
CA ASN A 121 24.96 9.99 19.55
C ASN A 121 23.95 8.87 19.21
N ALA A 122 24.17 7.65 19.69
CA ALA A 122 23.25 6.52 19.48
C ALA A 122 21.88 6.80 20.10
N ILE A 123 21.84 7.31 21.34
CA ILE A 123 20.60 7.68 22.03
C ILE A 123 19.89 8.84 21.33
N SER A 124 20.58 9.96 21.06
CA SER A 124 19.99 11.12 20.38
C SER A 124 19.41 10.73 19.02
N SER A 125 20.13 9.89 18.26
CA SER A 125 19.66 9.34 16.98
C SER A 125 18.44 8.43 17.14
N ALA A 126 18.38 7.58 18.17
CA ALA A 126 17.24 6.71 18.47
C ALA A 126 15.99 7.49 18.93
N VAL A 127 16.17 8.49 19.80
CA VAL A 127 15.10 9.40 20.25
C VAL A 127 14.55 10.19 19.06
N SER A 128 15.43 10.78 18.23
CA SER A 128 15.04 11.51 17.01
C SER A 128 14.18 10.67 16.07
N ARG A 129 14.61 9.42 15.78
CA ARG A 129 13.81 8.47 14.98
C ARG A 129 12.47 8.15 15.65
N THR A 130 12.46 7.90 16.96
CA THR A 130 11.24 7.55 17.70
C THR A 130 10.22 8.69 17.68
N THR A 131 10.64 9.91 18.01
CA THR A 131 9.82 11.12 17.95
C THR A 131 9.25 11.36 16.55
N ALA A 132 10.08 11.21 15.50
CA ALA A 132 9.62 11.38 14.13
C ALA A 132 8.65 10.27 13.66
N ASN A 133 8.85 9.03 14.13
CA ASN A 133 7.94 7.91 13.89
C ASN A 133 6.58 8.08 14.60
N LEU A 134 6.53 8.73 15.78
CA LEU A 134 5.26 9.11 16.41
C LEU A 134 4.50 10.09 15.51
N TYR A 135 5.16 11.13 14.99
CA TYR A 135 4.55 12.07 14.06
C TYR A 135 4.17 11.47 12.70
N SER A 136 4.79 10.37 12.28
CA SER A 136 4.44 9.70 11.03
C SER A 136 3.09 8.94 11.08
N LYS A 137 2.49 8.78 12.27
CA LYS A 137 1.18 8.12 12.46
C LYS A 137 0.04 9.09 12.19
N ASP A 138 -0.77 8.81 11.17
CA ASP A 138 -1.87 9.70 10.78
C ASP A 138 -2.97 9.80 11.85
N THR A 139 -3.13 8.77 12.68
CA THR A 139 -4.08 8.72 13.81
C THR A 139 -3.66 9.54 15.03
N LEU A 140 -2.36 9.81 15.23
CA LEU A 140 -1.88 10.56 16.40
C LEU A 140 -1.97 12.07 16.17
N THR A 141 -2.55 12.77 17.15
CA THR A 141 -2.54 14.23 17.20
C THR A 141 -1.22 14.76 17.80
N ARG A 142 -0.90 16.03 17.55
CA ARG A 142 0.28 16.68 18.15
C ARG A 142 0.27 16.64 19.69
N THR A 143 -0.91 16.72 20.31
CA THR A 143 -1.09 16.62 21.76
C THR A 143 -0.77 15.22 22.27
N GLN A 144 -1.29 14.16 21.62
CA GLN A 144 -0.95 12.78 21.98
C GLN A 144 0.54 12.46 21.81
N VAL A 145 1.21 13.05 20.81
CA VAL A 145 2.68 12.92 20.68
C VAL A 145 3.42 13.64 21.80
N GLN A 146 2.88 14.73 22.35
CA GLN A 146 3.42 15.39 23.54
C GLN A 146 3.23 14.49 24.78
N GLU A 147 2.01 14.02 25.04
CA GLU A 147 1.65 13.13 26.15
C GLU A 147 2.56 11.88 26.18
N ILE A 148 2.75 11.20 25.04
CA ILE A 148 3.63 10.03 24.94
C ILE A 148 5.09 10.38 25.29
N ILE A 149 5.59 11.55 24.87
CA ILE A 149 6.99 11.95 25.16
C ILE A 149 7.15 12.34 26.63
N ASP A 150 6.14 12.94 27.24
CA ASP A 150 6.15 13.26 28.67
C ASP A 150 6.11 11.97 29.51
N GLU A 151 5.24 11.01 29.19
CA GLU A 151 5.23 9.68 29.84
C GLU A 151 6.57 8.92 29.67
N MET A 152 7.18 8.97 28.48
CA MET A 152 8.48 8.36 28.24
C MET A 152 9.61 9.07 29.01
N LYS A 153 9.53 10.39 29.19
CA LYS A 153 10.48 11.14 30.00
C LYS A 153 10.32 10.81 31.49
N ASP A 154 9.09 10.81 32.00
CA ASP A 154 8.78 10.48 33.40
C ASP A 154 9.22 9.06 33.78
N LEU A 155 9.21 8.10 32.84
CA LEU A 155 9.73 6.76 33.08
C LEU A 155 11.24 6.72 33.36
N VAL A 156 12.03 7.60 32.73
CA VAL A 156 13.50 7.63 32.85
C VAL A 156 13.98 8.68 33.86
N CYS A 157 13.20 9.73 34.09
CA CYS A 157 13.43 10.69 35.17
C CYS A 157 12.78 10.25 36.51
N GLY A 158 12.07 9.11 36.52
CA GLY A 158 11.30 8.63 37.67
C GLY A 158 12.10 7.78 38.66
N THR A 159 11.50 7.58 39.84
CA THR A 159 12.11 6.88 41.00
C THR A 159 12.62 5.48 40.70
N PHE A 160 12.02 4.75 39.74
CA PHE A 160 12.52 3.46 39.27
C PHE A 160 13.94 3.56 38.70
N PHE A 161 14.20 4.58 37.88
CA PHE A 161 15.49 4.77 37.21
C PHE A 161 16.54 5.31 38.18
N ASP A 162 16.15 6.14 39.15
CA ASP A 162 17.01 6.56 40.27
C ASP A 162 17.45 5.36 41.12
N LEU A 163 16.54 4.46 41.47
CA LEU A 163 16.85 3.25 42.23
C LEU A 163 17.80 2.32 41.45
N LEU A 164 17.65 2.23 40.12
CA LEU A 164 18.58 1.51 39.26
C LEU A 164 19.97 2.15 39.26
N GLN A 165 20.08 3.47 39.02
CA GLN A 165 21.34 4.22 39.06
C GLN A 165 22.05 4.05 40.42
N MET A 166 21.32 4.26 41.53
CA MET A 166 21.85 4.07 42.88
C MET A 166 22.35 2.63 43.11
N SER A 167 21.62 1.62 42.65
CA SER A 167 22.00 0.21 42.83
C SER A 167 23.28 -0.13 42.05
N VAL A 168 23.39 0.33 40.81
CA VAL A 168 24.58 0.12 39.96
C VAL A 168 25.79 0.88 40.52
N LEU A 169 25.65 2.16 40.84
CA LEU A 169 26.76 2.96 41.40
C LEU A 169 27.23 2.43 42.76
N ASN A 170 26.32 1.94 43.62
CA ASN A 170 26.71 1.31 44.88
C ASN A 170 27.44 -0.03 44.68
N ALA A 171 27.10 -0.80 43.65
CA ALA A 171 27.85 -2.01 43.30
C ALA A 171 29.26 -1.68 42.79
N LEU A 172 29.40 -0.65 41.95
CA LEU A 172 30.70 -0.18 41.42
C LEU A 172 31.60 0.42 42.52
N ARG A 173 31.01 1.16 43.47
CA ARG A 173 31.72 1.67 44.67
C ARG A 173 32.26 0.53 45.54
N ARG A 174 31.49 -0.57 45.70
CA ARG A 174 31.94 -1.75 46.45
C ARG A 174 33.05 -2.53 45.76
N SER A 175 33.21 -2.40 44.44
CA SER A 175 34.25 -3.07 43.65
C SER A 175 35.44 -2.16 43.28
N ASN A 176 35.47 -0.90 43.73
CA ASN A 176 36.49 0.09 43.39
C ASN A 176 36.76 0.22 41.88
N SER A 177 35.70 0.16 41.05
CA SER A 177 35.84 0.28 39.60
C SER A 177 36.26 1.69 39.17
N SER A 178 37.22 1.78 38.24
CA SER A 178 37.60 3.01 37.54
C SER A 178 36.44 3.67 36.80
N ASP A 179 35.50 2.85 36.34
CA ASP A 179 34.49 3.25 35.35
C ASP A 179 33.25 3.89 35.99
N GLN A 180 33.25 4.06 37.33
CA GLN A 180 32.10 4.60 38.06
C GLN A 180 31.68 5.97 37.52
N SER A 181 32.62 6.88 37.29
CA SER A 181 32.31 8.23 36.79
C SER A 181 31.80 8.23 35.35
N ASP A 182 32.23 7.27 34.53
CA ASP A 182 31.77 7.14 33.16
C ASP A 182 30.36 6.55 33.11
N ILE A 183 30.09 5.53 33.92
CA ILE A 183 28.75 4.93 34.06
C ILE A 183 27.75 5.92 34.67
N GLU A 184 28.15 6.72 35.65
CA GLU A 184 27.35 7.82 36.20
C GLU A 184 26.95 8.82 35.10
N CYS A 185 27.90 9.19 34.23
CA CYS A 185 27.64 10.04 33.06
C CYS A 185 26.70 9.37 32.03
N LEU A 186 26.77 8.04 31.82
CA LEU A 186 25.80 7.33 30.97
C LEU A 186 24.36 7.44 31.51
N PHE A 187 24.17 7.34 32.84
CA PHE A 187 22.86 7.53 33.46
C PHE A 187 22.34 8.96 33.29
N ASP A 188 23.21 9.96 33.42
CA ASP A 188 22.85 11.36 33.21
C ASP A 188 22.48 11.65 31.74
N ILE A 189 23.22 11.08 30.79
CA ILE A 189 22.86 11.10 29.35
C ILE A 189 21.47 10.48 29.12
N MET A 190 21.16 9.35 29.76
CA MET A 190 19.84 8.73 29.65
C MET A 190 18.72 9.61 30.23
N LYS A 191 18.93 10.23 31.40
CA LYS A 191 17.97 11.17 32.00
C LYS A 191 17.72 12.40 31.11
N GLY A 192 18.76 12.90 30.44
CA GLY A 192 18.67 14.01 29.49
C GLY A 192 18.14 13.64 28.10
N MET A 193 17.88 12.36 27.78
CA MET A 193 17.71 11.92 26.38
C MET A 193 16.55 12.59 25.62
N PHE A 194 15.54 13.07 26.33
CA PHE A 194 14.37 13.73 25.75
C PHE A 194 14.47 15.25 25.76
N ASP A 195 15.53 15.88 26.25
CA ASP A 195 15.53 17.33 26.47
C ASP A 195 15.39 18.14 25.17
N ASP A 196 16.07 17.73 24.09
CA ASP A 196 15.95 18.34 22.76
C ASP A 196 14.59 18.08 22.07
N VAL A 197 13.78 17.16 22.60
CA VAL A 197 12.46 16.80 22.06
C VAL A 197 11.30 16.98 23.05
N SER A 198 11.58 17.53 24.24
CA SER A 198 10.64 17.60 25.37
C SER A 198 9.42 18.48 25.11
N THR A 199 9.52 19.49 24.26
CA THR A 199 8.39 20.33 23.83
C THR A 199 8.32 20.39 22.32
N GLU A 200 7.13 20.64 21.75
CA GLU A 200 6.97 20.74 20.30
C GLU A 200 7.92 21.77 19.66
N ARG A 201 8.15 22.90 20.33
CA ARG A 201 9.11 23.91 19.85
C ARG A 201 10.53 23.36 19.79
N ARG A 202 10.97 22.61 20.81
CA ARG A 202 12.29 21.97 20.80
C ARG A 202 12.36 20.90 19.71
N ARG A 203 11.33 20.05 19.55
CA ARG A 203 11.24 19.06 18.45
C ARG A 203 11.38 19.67 17.06
N ILE A 204 10.67 20.76 16.78
CA ILE A 204 10.75 21.46 15.49
C ILE A 204 12.14 22.06 15.28
N ASN A 205 12.73 22.68 16.31
CA ASN A 205 14.10 23.20 16.23
C ASN A 205 15.12 22.08 15.98
N HIS A 206 15.08 21.02 16.78
CA HIS A 206 15.93 19.83 16.64
C HIS A 206 15.88 19.24 15.23
N PHE A 207 14.69 19.11 14.62
CA PHE A 207 14.56 18.66 13.24
C PHE A 207 15.01 19.68 12.18
N LYS A 208 15.04 20.99 12.50
CA LYS A 208 15.70 22.01 11.66
C LYS A 208 17.22 21.91 11.77
N ASP A 209 17.76 21.72 12.96
CA ASP A 209 19.20 21.61 13.23
C ASP A 209 19.78 20.34 12.57
N LEU A 210 19.01 19.23 12.57
CA LEU A 210 19.29 18.02 11.80
C LEU A 210 19.07 18.17 10.27
N ASN A 211 18.66 19.34 9.79
CA ASN A 211 18.35 19.62 8.37
C ASN A 211 17.30 18.68 7.73
N VAL A 212 16.39 18.09 8.52
CA VAL A 212 15.33 17.19 8.01
C VAL A 212 13.93 17.82 7.95
N TYR A 213 13.71 18.97 8.62
CA TYR A 213 12.43 19.68 8.61
C TYR A 213 12.38 20.80 7.57
N ILE A 214 11.37 20.74 6.69
CA ILE A 214 11.03 21.83 5.78
C ILE A 214 9.84 22.58 6.37
N GLU A 215 10.03 23.86 6.68
CA GLU A 215 8.96 24.70 7.23
C GLU A 215 7.91 25.05 6.17
N PRO A 216 6.61 24.81 6.44
CA PRO A 216 5.54 25.26 5.55
C PRO A 216 5.42 26.79 5.51
N ASN A 217 5.33 27.34 4.31
CA ASN A 217 5.27 28.77 4.07
C ASN A 217 3.83 29.19 3.86
N GLN A 218 3.35 30.13 4.69
CA GLN A 218 2.03 30.76 4.50
C GLN A 218 2.13 31.93 3.52
N TYR A 219 1.13 32.07 2.65
CA TYR A 219 1.00 33.20 1.74
C TYR A 219 -0.44 33.71 1.70
N SER A 220 -0.64 34.99 1.41
CA SER A 220 -2.00 35.54 1.25
C SER A 220 -2.57 35.15 -0.12
N VAL A 221 -3.79 34.62 -0.11
CA VAL A 221 -4.60 34.33 -1.31
C VAL A 221 -5.61 35.46 -1.55
N GLY A 222 -6.03 36.15 -0.49
CA GLY A 222 -6.97 37.27 -0.56
C GLY A 222 -7.52 37.64 0.81
N THR A 223 -8.67 38.30 0.83
CA THR A 223 -9.37 38.71 2.06
C THR A 223 -10.85 38.39 1.95
N ALA A 224 -11.43 37.80 3.00
CA ALA A 224 -12.86 37.57 3.13
C ALA A 224 -13.43 38.34 4.33
N LEU A 225 -14.67 38.82 4.23
CA LEU A 225 -15.40 39.35 5.39
C LEU A 225 -16.00 38.19 6.18
N VAL A 226 -15.63 38.09 7.46
CA VAL A 226 -16.17 37.09 8.38
C VAL A 226 -16.95 37.81 9.48
N GLN A 227 -18.20 37.41 9.68
CA GLN A 227 -19.00 37.87 10.81
C GLN A 227 -18.38 37.37 12.11
N LYS A 228 -18.07 38.29 13.02
CA LYS A 228 -17.66 37.96 14.40
C LYS A 228 -18.53 38.70 15.38
N ASN A 229 -18.99 37.99 16.41
CA ASN A 229 -19.55 38.61 17.59
C ASN A 229 -18.41 39.29 18.37
N VAL A 230 -18.50 40.61 18.55
CA VAL A 230 -17.59 41.40 19.38
C VAL A 230 -18.47 42.17 20.37
N LYS A 231 -18.37 41.82 21.67
CA LYS A 231 -19.15 42.43 22.76
C LYS A 231 -20.67 42.45 22.50
N GLY A 232 -21.23 41.38 21.93
CA GLY A 232 -22.66 41.24 21.65
C GLY A 232 -23.11 41.79 20.28
N GLN A 233 -22.26 42.51 19.55
CA GLN A 233 -22.57 43.02 18.21
C GLN A 233 -21.93 42.14 17.12
N ILE A 234 -22.70 41.85 16.07
CA ILE A 234 -22.19 41.16 14.88
C ILE A 234 -21.50 42.19 13.98
N VAL A 235 -20.18 42.09 13.85
CA VAL A 235 -19.39 42.95 12.96
C VAL A 235 -18.68 42.11 11.90
N ASN A 236 -18.76 42.58 10.65
CA ASN A 236 -17.96 42.04 9.55
C ASN A 236 -16.50 42.48 9.73
N LYS A 237 -15.59 41.53 10.01
CA LYS A 237 -14.16 41.81 10.02
C LYS A 237 -13.48 41.20 8.80
N PRO A 238 -12.59 41.94 8.11
CA PRO A 238 -11.73 41.34 7.10
C PRO A 238 -10.80 40.32 7.76
N VAL A 239 -10.72 39.14 7.17
CA VAL A 239 -9.81 38.06 7.53
C VAL A 239 -9.04 37.69 6.28
N THR A 240 -7.71 37.74 6.36
CA THR A 240 -6.83 37.28 5.28
C THR A 240 -7.02 35.79 5.08
N LEU A 241 -7.41 35.41 3.86
CA LEU A 241 -7.36 34.03 3.41
C LEU A 241 -5.90 33.68 3.14
N SER A 242 -5.37 32.68 3.83
CA SER A 242 -4.02 32.16 3.61
C SER A 242 -4.05 30.83 2.90
N GLY A 243 -3.13 30.63 1.96
CA GLY A 243 -2.69 29.30 1.56
C GLY A 243 -1.42 28.93 2.31
N THR A 244 -1.10 27.64 2.35
CA THR A 244 0.17 27.13 2.86
C THR A 244 0.79 26.18 1.83
N PHE A 245 2.09 26.30 1.58
CA PHE A 245 2.83 25.36 0.73
C PHE A 245 4.16 24.94 1.38
N THR A 246 4.62 23.73 1.05
CA THR A 246 5.97 23.25 1.39
C THR A 246 6.75 23.15 0.10
N SER A 247 7.98 23.70 0.03
CA SER A 247 8.73 23.83 -1.22
C SER A 247 9.01 22.47 -1.87
N PRO A 248 8.45 22.16 -3.07
CA PRO A 248 8.67 20.88 -3.73
C PRO A 248 10.15 20.65 -4.07
N SER A 249 10.88 21.70 -4.47
CA SER A 249 12.31 21.64 -4.76
C SER A 249 13.15 21.23 -3.54
N LYS A 250 12.79 21.71 -2.33
CA LYS A 250 13.45 21.27 -1.09
C LYS A 250 13.12 19.82 -0.76
N ILE A 251 11.86 19.41 -0.91
CA ILE A 251 11.42 18.01 -0.70
C ILE A 251 12.18 17.07 -1.63
N LEU A 252 12.22 17.39 -2.93
CA LEU A 252 12.92 16.61 -3.95
C LEU A 252 14.42 16.54 -3.69
N LYS A 253 15.06 17.68 -3.38
CA LYS A 253 16.48 17.71 -3.02
C LYS A 253 16.77 16.75 -1.86
N MET A 254 16.08 16.92 -0.74
CA MET A 254 16.30 16.11 0.47
C MET A 254 15.95 14.63 0.28
N PHE A 255 15.04 14.30 -0.66
CA PHE A 255 14.72 12.93 -1.03
C PHE A 255 15.77 12.29 -1.93
N LEU A 256 16.33 13.03 -2.89
CA LEU A 256 17.38 12.56 -3.80
C LEU A 256 18.75 12.45 -3.10
N GLU A 257 19.00 13.28 -2.08
CA GLU A 257 20.19 13.22 -1.21
C GLU A 257 20.18 12.03 -0.24
N ILE A 258 19.10 11.24 -0.14
CA ILE A 258 19.10 9.97 0.59
C ILE A 258 20.04 8.99 -0.13
N PRO A 259 20.98 8.31 0.57
CA PRO A 259 21.96 7.42 -0.05
C PRO A 259 21.36 6.41 -1.03
N GLY A 260 21.92 6.37 -2.25
CA GLY A 260 21.53 5.48 -3.34
C GLY A 260 20.21 5.82 -4.05
N VAL A 261 19.43 6.81 -3.59
CA VAL A 261 18.13 7.12 -4.22
C VAL A 261 18.32 7.77 -5.59
N LEU A 262 19.18 8.78 -5.70
CA LEU A 262 19.47 9.42 -6.99
C LEU A 262 20.08 8.43 -7.99
N ASP A 263 21.09 7.66 -7.56
CA ASP A 263 21.80 6.70 -8.42
C ASP A 263 20.85 5.63 -8.98
N GLN A 264 19.94 5.11 -8.14
CA GLN A 264 18.94 4.12 -8.54
C GLN A 264 17.88 4.71 -9.48
N ILE A 265 17.51 5.98 -9.33
CA ILE A 265 16.59 6.67 -10.26
C ILE A 265 17.27 6.89 -11.61
N LEU A 266 18.51 7.38 -11.62
CA LEU A 266 19.27 7.60 -12.86
C LEU A 266 19.52 6.28 -13.59
N SER A 267 20.00 5.24 -12.90
CA SER A 267 20.22 3.91 -13.48
C SER A 267 18.94 3.28 -14.04
N TYR A 268 17.77 3.59 -13.48
CA TYR A 268 16.49 3.14 -14.01
C TYR A 268 16.08 3.93 -15.26
N MET A 269 16.26 5.26 -15.26
CA MET A 269 16.02 6.10 -16.43
C MET A 269 16.93 5.71 -17.61
N ASP A 270 18.23 5.50 -17.37
CA ASP A 270 19.20 5.04 -18.37
C ASP A 270 18.83 3.67 -18.97
N GLY A 271 18.16 2.81 -18.20
CA GLY A 271 17.62 1.54 -18.69
C GLY A 271 16.44 1.74 -19.64
N LEU A 272 15.49 2.59 -19.24
CA LEU A 272 14.28 2.88 -20.02
C LEU A 272 14.56 3.58 -21.36
N GLU A 273 15.64 4.35 -21.47
CA GLU A 273 16.02 5.01 -22.72
C GLU A 273 16.56 4.06 -23.80
N ARG A 274 17.01 2.86 -23.41
CA ARG A 274 17.50 1.81 -24.33
C ARG A 274 16.38 1.02 -24.98
N GLU A 275 15.23 0.89 -24.29
CA GLU A 275 14.06 0.21 -24.84
C GLU A 275 13.24 1.19 -25.70
N SER A 276 12.89 0.75 -26.92
CA SER A 276 12.38 1.60 -27.98
C SER A 276 10.92 1.34 -28.33
N ASP A 277 10.45 0.08 -28.29
CA ASP A 277 9.05 -0.27 -28.61
C ASP A 277 8.19 -0.41 -27.35
N ILE A 278 8.71 -1.05 -26.30
CA ILE A 278 7.98 -1.25 -25.06
C ILE A 278 8.12 -0.02 -24.16
N MET A 279 7.01 0.66 -23.88
CA MET A 279 7.00 1.78 -22.93
C MET A 279 6.57 1.30 -21.55
N GLU A 280 7.31 1.62 -20.51
CA GLU A 280 6.97 1.33 -19.10
C GLU A 280 6.71 2.62 -18.29
N ASN A 281 7.22 3.75 -18.78
CA ASN A 281 7.25 4.98 -18.01
C ASN A 281 7.10 6.24 -18.88
N VAL A 282 6.79 7.37 -18.23
CA VAL A 282 6.61 8.65 -18.92
C VAL A 282 7.87 9.21 -19.57
N VAL A 283 9.04 8.80 -19.10
CA VAL A 283 10.33 9.24 -19.68
C VAL A 283 10.51 8.80 -21.14
N GLN A 284 9.85 7.71 -21.54
CA GLN A 284 9.87 7.21 -22.92
C GLN A 284 8.82 7.89 -23.83
N GLY A 285 7.90 8.70 -23.27
CA GLY A 285 6.91 9.47 -24.03
C GLY A 285 7.54 10.64 -24.80
N THR A 286 6.99 10.99 -25.96
CA THR A 286 7.57 12.05 -26.81
C THR A 286 7.57 13.42 -26.14
N LEU A 287 6.67 13.68 -25.19
CA LEU A 287 6.70 14.94 -24.42
C LEU A 287 7.96 15.02 -23.57
N TRP A 288 8.30 13.97 -22.82
CA TRP A 288 9.47 13.97 -21.95
C TRP A 288 10.77 14.09 -22.75
N LYS A 289 10.87 13.37 -23.88
CA LYS A 289 12.01 13.41 -24.82
C LYS A 289 12.21 14.79 -25.48
N ASN A 290 11.15 15.61 -25.53
CA ASN A 290 11.18 17.00 -26.01
C ASN A 290 11.17 18.01 -24.84
N ASP A 291 11.60 17.58 -23.65
CA ASP A 291 11.62 18.34 -22.39
C ASP A 291 10.31 18.94 -21.88
N ILE A 292 9.18 18.56 -22.45
CA ILE A 292 7.84 18.92 -21.99
C ILE A 292 7.40 17.94 -20.90
N LYS A 293 7.34 18.39 -19.64
CA LYS A 293 6.98 17.51 -18.52
C LYS A 293 5.44 17.41 -18.40
N PRO A 294 4.83 16.20 -18.50
CA PRO A 294 3.37 16.04 -18.52
C PRO A 294 2.69 16.51 -17.22
N LEU A 295 1.54 17.18 -17.35
CA LEU A 295 0.68 17.55 -16.24
C LEU A 295 -0.53 16.60 -16.19
N TYR A 296 -0.66 15.88 -15.07
CA TYR A 296 -1.70 14.87 -14.86
C TYR A 296 -2.63 15.25 -13.69
N GLY A 297 -3.88 14.77 -13.78
CA GLY A 297 -4.96 15.10 -12.86
C GLY A 297 -6.32 14.72 -13.45
N ASP A 298 -7.38 14.84 -12.65
CA ASP A 298 -8.74 14.60 -13.11
C ASP A 298 -9.21 15.70 -14.09
N ASN A 299 -10.30 15.45 -14.84
CA ASN A 299 -10.78 16.41 -15.82
C ASN A 299 -11.24 17.75 -15.20
N LEU A 300 -11.84 17.73 -14.01
CA LEU A 300 -12.30 18.96 -13.34
C LEU A 300 -11.11 19.77 -12.81
N GLY A 301 -10.15 19.11 -12.15
CA GLY A 301 -8.91 19.74 -11.69
C GLY A 301 -8.12 20.37 -12.83
N LEU A 302 -7.81 19.59 -13.87
CA LEU A 302 -7.01 20.06 -15.02
C LEU A 302 -7.69 21.22 -15.76
N ASN A 303 -8.98 21.12 -16.09
CA ASN A 303 -9.65 22.22 -16.80
C ASN A 303 -9.74 23.49 -15.94
N THR A 304 -9.82 23.37 -14.60
CA THR A 304 -9.80 24.52 -13.69
C THR A 304 -8.47 25.26 -13.72
N ILE A 305 -7.36 24.55 -13.54
CA ILE A 305 -6.02 25.16 -13.46
C ILE A 305 -5.47 25.60 -14.84
N LEU A 306 -5.98 25.01 -15.92
CA LEU A 306 -5.60 25.33 -17.31
C LEU A 306 -6.48 26.40 -17.97
N GLY A 307 -7.43 27.02 -17.25
CA GLY A 307 -8.26 28.10 -17.79
C GLY A 307 -9.30 27.64 -18.82
N SER A 308 -9.71 26.37 -18.78
CA SER A 308 -10.75 25.79 -19.65
C SER A 308 -12.10 25.68 -18.93
N VAL A 309 -13.17 25.39 -19.66
CA VAL A 309 -14.48 25.09 -19.05
C VAL A 309 -14.45 23.75 -18.30
N GLN A 310 -14.94 23.75 -17.07
CA GLN A 310 -14.85 22.59 -16.16
C GLN A 310 -15.89 21.49 -16.44
N GLY A 311 -17.12 21.90 -16.78
CA GLY A 311 -18.26 21.02 -16.83
C GLY A 311 -18.48 20.39 -18.21
N PHE A 312 -18.80 19.09 -18.23
CA PHE A 312 -19.21 18.38 -19.43
C PHE A 312 -20.54 18.86 -20.06
N SER A 313 -21.24 19.79 -19.40
CA SER A 313 -22.39 20.51 -19.96
C SER A 313 -21.99 21.59 -20.97
N ALA A 314 -20.71 21.97 -21.04
CA ALA A 314 -20.23 22.99 -21.98
C ALA A 314 -20.14 22.45 -23.42
N ASN A 315 -20.47 23.32 -24.37
CA ASN A 315 -20.45 23.04 -25.82
C ASN A 315 -19.11 22.51 -26.34
N TYR A 316 -18.00 22.91 -25.73
CA TYR A 316 -16.63 22.52 -26.10
C TYR A 316 -15.82 22.12 -24.87
N PHE A 317 -16.31 21.12 -24.13
CA PHE A 317 -15.69 20.65 -22.88
C PHE A 317 -14.31 19.98 -23.07
N CYS A 318 -13.98 19.52 -24.28
CA CYS A 318 -12.73 18.82 -24.54
C CYS A 318 -11.53 19.78 -24.58
N ARG A 319 -10.47 19.43 -23.85
CA ARG A 319 -9.19 20.14 -23.82
C ARG A 319 -8.24 19.72 -24.96
N ILE A 320 -8.49 18.57 -25.59
CA ILE A 320 -7.65 18.01 -26.66
C ILE A 320 -8.18 18.44 -28.04
N CYS A 321 -9.50 18.57 -28.21
CA CYS A 321 -10.12 18.96 -29.47
C CYS A 321 -11.24 20.01 -29.32
N LYS A 322 -11.77 20.45 -30.46
CA LYS A 322 -12.84 21.44 -30.65
C LYS A 322 -14.12 20.80 -31.22
N SER A 323 -14.36 19.51 -30.98
CA SER A 323 -15.65 18.91 -31.30
C SER A 323 -16.75 19.50 -30.43
N HIS A 324 -17.88 19.86 -31.04
CA HIS A 324 -19.07 20.29 -30.30
C HIS A 324 -19.66 19.10 -29.50
N LYS A 325 -20.22 19.34 -28.32
CA LYS A 325 -20.80 18.31 -27.44
C LYS A 325 -21.72 17.34 -28.21
N GLU A 326 -22.64 17.86 -29.00
CA GLU A 326 -23.57 17.06 -29.82
C GLU A 326 -22.85 16.16 -30.85
N ALA A 327 -21.70 16.59 -31.38
CA ALA A 327 -20.88 15.75 -32.24
C ALA A 327 -20.13 14.68 -31.43
N THR A 328 -19.65 15.02 -30.22
CA THR A 328 -18.98 14.05 -29.32
C THR A 328 -19.90 12.91 -28.88
N GLU A 329 -21.21 13.14 -28.87
CA GLU A 329 -22.24 12.16 -28.53
C GLU A 329 -22.38 11.00 -29.55
N ILE A 330 -21.79 11.14 -30.75
CA ILE A 330 -21.75 10.10 -31.79
C ILE A 330 -20.34 9.84 -32.36
N GLN A 331 -19.31 10.54 -31.87
CA GLN A 331 -17.95 10.46 -32.41
C GLN A 331 -17.18 9.27 -31.80
N THR A 332 -16.89 8.26 -32.62
CA THR A 332 -16.16 7.05 -32.22
C THR A 332 -14.66 7.09 -32.53
N VAL A 333 -14.20 8.00 -33.40
CA VAL A 333 -12.81 8.10 -33.89
C VAL A 333 -12.23 9.51 -33.68
N GLU A 334 -10.90 9.62 -33.55
CA GLU A 334 -10.26 10.92 -33.39
C GLU A 334 -10.30 11.73 -34.70
N ARG A 335 -10.66 13.01 -34.59
CA ARG A 335 -10.66 13.94 -35.72
C ARG A 335 -9.46 14.87 -35.67
N ALA A 336 -8.47 14.61 -36.53
CA ALA A 336 -7.27 15.45 -36.66
C ALA A 336 -7.61 16.92 -36.98
N ASP A 337 -8.63 17.18 -37.81
CA ASP A 337 -9.11 18.52 -38.16
C ASP A 337 -9.77 19.29 -37.01
N LYS A 338 -10.05 18.62 -35.89
CA LYS A 338 -10.65 19.21 -34.69
C LYS A 338 -9.66 19.39 -33.54
N LEU A 339 -8.42 18.94 -33.66
CA LEU A 339 -7.45 19.07 -32.56
C LEU A 339 -7.17 20.54 -32.21
N ARG A 340 -6.96 20.82 -30.92
CA ARG A 340 -6.49 22.14 -30.48
C ARG A 340 -5.02 22.28 -30.84
N THR A 341 -4.66 23.40 -31.45
CA THR A 341 -3.28 23.77 -31.81
C THR A 341 -2.92 25.09 -31.13
N ILE A 342 -1.66 25.49 -31.15
CA ILE A 342 -1.24 26.77 -30.53
C ILE A 342 -1.99 27.94 -31.21
N GLU A 343 -2.07 27.92 -32.53
CA GLU A 343 -2.67 28.96 -33.37
C GLU A 343 -4.19 29.05 -33.13
N ASN A 344 -4.89 27.91 -33.07
CA ASN A 344 -6.33 27.91 -32.88
C ASN A 344 -6.75 28.15 -31.41
N TYR A 345 -5.86 27.90 -30.45
CA TYR A 345 -6.01 28.27 -29.04
C TYR A 345 -5.89 29.78 -28.84
N GLU A 346 -4.86 30.42 -29.42
CA GLU A 346 -4.70 31.88 -29.34
C GLU A 346 -5.82 32.64 -30.07
N HIS A 347 -6.28 32.13 -31.22
CA HIS A 347 -7.48 32.67 -31.88
C HIS A 347 -8.72 32.59 -30.96
N ASP A 348 -8.94 31.45 -30.31
CA ASP A 348 -10.08 31.26 -29.40
C ASP A 348 -9.98 32.13 -28.14
N LEU A 349 -8.79 32.31 -27.56
CA LEU A 349 -8.56 33.25 -26.46
C LEU A 349 -8.94 34.68 -26.85
N ASN A 350 -8.55 35.12 -28.05
CA ASN A 350 -8.82 36.47 -28.54
C ASN A 350 -10.31 36.72 -28.79
N ARG A 351 -11.12 35.68 -29.06
CA ARG A 351 -12.60 35.78 -29.15
C ARG A 351 -13.26 36.11 -27.81
N ARG A 352 -12.62 35.78 -26.68
CA ARG A 352 -13.13 36.00 -25.31
C ARG A 352 -14.53 35.40 -25.04
N ASP A 353 -14.88 34.34 -25.77
CA ASP A 353 -16.18 33.67 -25.67
C ASP A 353 -16.01 32.20 -25.28
N GLN A 354 -16.17 31.92 -23.98
CA GLN A 354 -16.10 30.56 -23.43
C GLN A 354 -17.20 29.62 -23.96
N ILE A 355 -18.32 30.15 -24.47
CA ILE A 355 -19.46 29.36 -24.96
C ILE A 355 -19.15 28.80 -26.35
N SER A 356 -18.57 29.60 -27.25
CA SER A 356 -18.16 29.13 -28.59
C SER A 356 -16.77 28.49 -28.66
N THR A 357 -15.97 28.52 -27.58
CA THR A 357 -14.57 28.01 -27.60
C THR A 357 -14.22 26.97 -26.54
N GLY A 358 -14.92 26.97 -25.40
CA GLY A 358 -14.54 26.18 -24.22
C GLY A 358 -13.35 26.73 -23.41
N ILE A 359 -12.84 27.93 -23.73
CA ILE A 359 -11.70 28.55 -23.05
C ILE A 359 -12.19 29.75 -22.24
N LYS A 360 -11.78 29.82 -20.97
CA LYS A 360 -12.12 30.90 -20.02
C LYS A 360 -11.03 31.96 -19.91
N SER A 361 -9.78 31.54 -19.93
CA SER A 361 -8.61 32.41 -19.73
C SER A 361 -7.35 31.81 -20.33
N LYS A 362 -6.32 32.65 -20.55
CA LYS A 362 -4.98 32.18 -20.89
C LYS A 362 -4.47 31.24 -19.79
N CYS A 363 -3.85 30.12 -20.17
CA CYS A 363 -3.15 29.26 -19.23
C CYS A 363 -1.84 29.92 -18.79
N ILE A 364 -1.65 30.11 -17.48
CA ILE A 364 -0.45 30.75 -16.93
C ILE A 364 0.84 29.98 -17.25
N TRP A 365 0.78 28.65 -17.36
CA TRP A 365 1.95 27.84 -17.66
C TRP A 365 2.40 27.88 -19.13
N ASN A 366 1.62 28.47 -20.05
CA ASN A 366 2.10 28.74 -21.41
C ASN A 366 3.26 29.76 -21.44
N GLU A 367 3.62 30.36 -20.30
CA GLU A 367 4.80 31.23 -20.14
C GLU A 367 6.09 30.43 -19.88
N LEU A 368 5.99 29.12 -19.60
CA LEU A 368 7.13 28.22 -19.47
C LEU A 368 7.52 27.68 -20.85
N SER A 369 8.80 27.78 -21.21
CA SER A 369 9.33 27.24 -22.48
C SER A 369 9.07 25.74 -22.66
N SER A 370 8.98 24.99 -21.56
CA SER A 370 8.71 23.56 -21.49
C SER A 370 7.22 23.19 -21.38
N PHE A 371 6.28 24.10 -21.69
CA PHE A 371 4.85 23.83 -21.55
C PHE A 371 3.98 24.61 -22.56
N HIS A 372 3.01 23.92 -23.15
CA HIS A 372 1.85 24.57 -23.75
C HIS A 372 0.60 23.69 -23.58
N ILE A 373 -0.53 24.27 -23.20
CA ILE A 373 -1.79 23.55 -22.91
C ILE A 373 -2.25 22.59 -24.03
N THR A 374 -2.10 22.97 -25.30
CA THR A 374 -2.50 22.14 -26.45
C THR A 374 -1.49 21.03 -26.78
N VAL A 375 -0.27 21.12 -26.26
CA VAL A 375 0.78 20.12 -26.45
C VAL A 375 0.78 19.11 -25.30
N ASN A 376 0.62 19.62 -24.08
CA ASN A 376 0.59 18.89 -22.82
C ASN A 376 -0.82 18.31 -22.57
N ILE A 377 -1.08 17.18 -23.23
CA ILE A 377 -2.35 16.45 -23.13
C ILE A 377 -2.21 15.26 -22.17
N TYR A 378 -3.27 14.99 -21.42
CA TYR A 378 -3.36 13.90 -20.45
C TYR A 378 -4.83 13.51 -20.25
N LEU A 379 -5.07 12.23 -19.96
CA LEU A 379 -6.36 11.62 -19.61
C LEU A 379 -6.14 10.61 -18.49
N ASP A 380 -7.13 10.45 -17.60
CA ASP A 380 -7.00 9.58 -16.44
C ASP A 380 -7.85 8.33 -16.61
N ILE A 381 -7.19 7.19 -16.85
CA ILE A 381 -7.86 5.90 -17.03
C ILE A 381 -8.70 5.48 -15.81
N MET A 382 -8.40 5.95 -14.59
CA MET A 382 -9.25 5.66 -13.44
C MET A 382 -10.61 6.35 -13.59
N HIS A 383 -10.61 7.67 -13.77
CA HIS A 383 -11.84 8.45 -13.91
C HIS A 383 -12.57 8.20 -15.24
N ASP A 384 -11.85 8.13 -16.37
CA ASP A 384 -12.43 8.04 -17.71
C ASP A 384 -12.93 6.63 -18.04
N ILE A 385 -12.12 5.59 -17.77
CA ILE A 385 -12.52 4.20 -18.00
C ILE A 385 -13.30 3.66 -16.81
N ILE A 386 -12.70 3.55 -15.63
CA ILE A 386 -13.29 2.75 -14.54
C ILE A 386 -14.51 3.44 -13.92
N GLU A 387 -14.39 4.69 -13.49
CA GLU A 387 -15.52 5.47 -12.95
C GLU A 387 -16.40 6.11 -14.04
N GLY A 388 -16.21 5.70 -15.28
CA GLY A 388 -16.83 6.26 -16.46
C GLY A 388 -17.44 5.17 -17.33
N ILE A 389 -16.76 4.89 -18.43
CA ILE A 389 -17.15 3.89 -19.44
C ILE A 389 -17.57 2.57 -18.77
N GLY A 390 -16.72 2.00 -17.91
CA GLY A 390 -16.99 0.78 -17.16
C GLY A 390 -18.22 0.82 -16.24
N VAL A 391 -18.56 1.98 -15.64
CA VAL A 391 -19.83 2.13 -14.90
C VAL A 391 -21.02 2.07 -15.84
N TYR A 392 -20.95 2.79 -16.97
CA TYR A 392 -22.04 2.87 -17.95
C TYR A 392 -22.29 1.52 -18.63
N ASP A 393 -21.21 0.86 -19.02
CA ASP A 393 -21.21 -0.44 -19.70
C ASP A 393 -21.67 -1.55 -18.79
N MET A 394 -21.08 -1.69 -17.59
CA MET A 394 -21.48 -2.75 -16.66
C MET A 394 -22.93 -2.55 -16.21
N SER A 395 -23.40 -1.30 -16.04
CA SER A 395 -24.80 -1.03 -15.76
C SER A 395 -25.72 -1.51 -16.89
N PHE A 396 -25.38 -1.22 -18.15
CA PHE A 396 -26.11 -1.69 -19.33
C PHE A 396 -26.08 -3.22 -19.49
N VAL A 397 -24.90 -3.84 -19.32
CA VAL A 397 -24.71 -5.30 -19.45
C VAL A 397 -25.51 -6.04 -18.37
N ILE A 398 -25.47 -5.59 -17.12
CA ILE A 398 -26.25 -6.16 -16.02
C ILE A 398 -27.75 -5.96 -16.25
N GLU A 399 -28.19 -4.76 -16.66
CA GLU A 399 -29.59 -4.48 -17.04
C GLU A 399 -30.07 -5.43 -18.14
N TYR A 400 -29.28 -5.59 -19.20
CA TYR A 400 -29.58 -6.49 -20.30
C TYR A 400 -29.69 -7.95 -19.85
N MET A 401 -28.70 -8.45 -19.10
CA MET A 401 -28.68 -9.84 -18.65
C MET A 401 -29.83 -10.18 -17.69
N VAL A 402 -30.11 -9.30 -16.71
CA VAL A 402 -31.07 -9.57 -15.63
C VAL A 402 -32.50 -9.19 -16.01
N LYS A 403 -32.72 -8.04 -16.66
CA LYS A 403 -34.07 -7.51 -16.93
C LYS A 403 -34.58 -7.84 -18.34
N ILE A 404 -33.71 -7.71 -19.35
CA ILE A 404 -34.11 -7.83 -20.76
C ILE A 404 -34.10 -9.29 -21.21
N LYS A 405 -32.96 -9.98 -21.06
CA LYS A 405 -32.81 -11.40 -21.44
C LYS A 405 -33.16 -12.38 -20.33
N LYS A 406 -33.16 -11.93 -19.06
CA LYS A 406 -33.50 -12.73 -17.87
C LYS A 406 -32.70 -14.04 -17.78
N LEU A 407 -31.39 -13.97 -18.08
CA LEU A 407 -30.45 -15.10 -18.01
C LEU A 407 -30.20 -15.56 -16.57
N LEU A 408 -30.40 -14.65 -15.62
CA LEU A 408 -30.32 -14.83 -14.17
C LEU A 408 -31.02 -13.67 -13.47
N THR A 409 -31.38 -13.88 -12.21
CA THR A 409 -31.91 -12.85 -11.30
C THR A 409 -30.80 -12.01 -10.65
N PHE A 410 -31.16 -10.87 -10.05
CA PHE A 410 -30.24 -10.10 -9.19
C PHE A 410 -29.75 -10.91 -7.97
N GLN A 411 -30.55 -11.85 -7.47
CA GLN A 411 -30.15 -12.72 -6.37
C GLN A 411 -29.04 -13.67 -6.83
N GLU A 412 -29.28 -14.47 -7.88
CA GLU A 412 -28.27 -15.40 -8.43
C GLU A 412 -26.98 -14.68 -8.85
N LEU A 413 -27.11 -13.48 -9.45
CA LEU A 413 -25.94 -12.66 -9.81
C LEU A 413 -25.12 -12.30 -8.57
N ASN A 414 -25.78 -11.87 -7.49
CA ASN A 414 -25.11 -11.55 -6.24
C ASN A 414 -24.53 -12.79 -5.55
N GLU A 415 -25.19 -13.95 -5.61
CA GLU A 415 -24.65 -15.22 -5.11
C GLU A 415 -23.37 -15.61 -5.85
N LEU A 416 -23.34 -15.48 -7.19
CA LEU A 416 -22.14 -15.72 -8.01
C LEU A 416 -21.01 -14.73 -7.69
N VAL A 417 -21.30 -13.43 -7.59
CA VAL A 417 -20.30 -12.39 -7.26
C VAL A 417 -19.78 -12.56 -5.82
N GLN A 418 -20.66 -12.85 -4.85
CA GLN A 418 -20.27 -12.99 -3.44
C GLN A 418 -19.59 -14.33 -3.13
N GLY A 419 -19.92 -15.40 -3.84
CA GLY A 419 -19.30 -16.72 -3.72
C GLY A 419 -18.01 -16.91 -4.53
N PHE A 420 -17.63 -15.96 -5.38
CA PHE A 420 -16.43 -16.06 -6.21
C PHE A 420 -15.13 -16.04 -5.38
N TYR A 421 -14.15 -16.85 -5.80
CA TYR A 421 -12.81 -16.87 -5.19
C TYR A 421 -11.90 -15.82 -5.85
N TYR A 422 -11.69 -14.69 -5.15
CA TYR A 422 -10.91 -13.55 -5.65
C TYR A 422 -9.39 -13.67 -5.49
N GLY A 423 -8.90 -14.67 -4.74
CA GLY A 423 -7.47 -14.81 -4.42
C GLY A 423 -6.89 -13.53 -3.81
N LEU A 424 -5.88 -12.93 -4.46
CA LEU A 424 -5.24 -11.69 -4.03
C LEU A 424 -6.16 -10.45 -4.12
N GLU A 425 -7.22 -10.49 -4.91
CA GLU A 425 -8.15 -9.37 -5.10
C GLU A 425 -9.31 -9.39 -4.08
N LEU A 426 -9.25 -10.24 -3.04
CA LEU A 426 -10.30 -10.36 -2.01
C LEU A 426 -10.58 -9.04 -1.27
N GLY A 427 -9.56 -8.19 -1.08
CA GLY A 427 -9.73 -6.84 -0.52
C GLY A 427 -10.47 -5.86 -1.45
N ASN A 428 -10.58 -6.19 -2.73
CA ASN A 428 -11.29 -5.45 -3.78
C ASN A 428 -12.59 -6.16 -4.21
N LYS A 429 -13.11 -7.08 -3.37
CA LYS A 429 -14.34 -7.83 -3.63
C LYS A 429 -15.50 -6.85 -3.87
N PRO A 430 -16.22 -6.92 -5.01
CA PRO A 430 -17.36 -6.06 -5.25
C PRO A 430 -18.48 -6.26 -4.22
N PRO A 431 -19.18 -5.19 -3.78
CA PRO A 431 -20.34 -5.31 -2.90
C PRO A 431 -21.58 -5.82 -3.68
N LEU A 432 -22.75 -5.84 -3.02
CA LEU A 432 -23.99 -6.30 -3.65
C LEU A 432 -24.44 -5.35 -4.77
N ILE A 433 -24.75 -5.91 -5.93
CA ILE A 433 -25.33 -5.22 -7.08
C ILE A 433 -26.81 -4.98 -6.78
N SER A 434 -27.20 -3.70 -6.73
CA SER A 434 -28.57 -3.26 -6.43
C SER A 434 -29.32 -2.81 -7.69
N ASP A 435 -30.56 -3.26 -7.85
CA ASP A 435 -31.49 -2.80 -8.90
C ASP A 435 -31.67 -1.27 -8.88
N ASP A 436 -31.67 -0.65 -7.70
CA ASP A 436 -31.84 0.81 -7.56
C ASP A 436 -30.62 1.63 -8.01
N ASN A 437 -29.43 1.01 -8.06
CA ASN A 437 -28.27 1.61 -8.69
C ASN A 437 -28.37 1.46 -10.21
N ILE A 438 -28.74 0.27 -10.70
CA ILE A 438 -28.89 -0.01 -12.14
C ILE A 438 -29.95 0.89 -12.77
N LYS A 439 -31.09 1.13 -12.10
CA LYS A 439 -32.11 2.13 -12.52
C LYS A 439 -31.56 3.56 -12.67
N LYS A 440 -30.44 3.89 -12.02
CA LYS A 440 -29.76 5.20 -12.09
C LYS A 440 -28.56 5.19 -13.05
N GLU A 441 -28.46 4.17 -13.91
CA GLU A 441 -27.34 3.94 -14.84
C GLU A 441 -25.98 3.91 -14.12
N SER A 442 -25.94 3.24 -12.97
CA SER A 442 -24.75 3.04 -12.14
C SER A 442 -24.72 1.64 -11.53
N VAL A 443 -23.55 1.20 -11.06
CA VAL A 443 -23.42 -0.01 -10.23
C VAL A 443 -23.24 0.35 -8.75
N GLY A 444 -22.74 1.56 -8.46
CA GLY A 444 -22.52 2.09 -7.10
C GLY A 444 -21.24 1.60 -6.42
N PHE A 445 -20.25 1.16 -7.19
CA PHE A 445 -18.98 0.62 -6.72
C PHE A 445 -17.87 1.68 -6.78
N ASN A 446 -16.83 1.55 -5.96
CA ASN A 446 -15.60 2.34 -6.12
C ASN A 446 -14.72 1.81 -7.28
N ALA A 447 -13.70 2.57 -7.67
CA ALA A 447 -12.83 2.21 -8.80
C ALA A 447 -12.18 0.81 -8.65
N THR A 448 -11.70 0.44 -7.46
CA THR A 448 -11.08 -0.87 -7.24
C THR A 448 -12.07 -2.03 -7.33
N GLU A 449 -13.28 -1.87 -6.80
CA GLU A 449 -14.38 -2.84 -6.89
C GLU A 449 -14.88 -2.99 -8.34
N MET A 450 -15.03 -1.88 -9.06
CA MET A 450 -15.44 -1.88 -10.47
C MET A 450 -14.40 -2.57 -11.36
N LEU A 451 -13.11 -2.26 -11.20
CA LEU A 451 -12.02 -2.94 -11.90
C LEU A 451 -11.97 -4.44 -11.58
N CYS A 452 -12.25 -4.82 -10.33
CA CYS A 452 -12.35 -6.21 -9.89
C CYS A 452 -13.53 -6.93 -10.57
N LEU A 453 -14.71 -6.31 -10.60
CA LEU A 453 -15.88 -6.83 -11.31
C LEU A 453 -15.57 -7.01 -12.80
N ILE A 454 -15.15 -5.96 -13.51
CA ILE A 454 -14.86 -6.00 -14.96
C ILE A 454 -13.85 -7.10 -15.28
N ARG A 455 -12.83 -7.32 -14.43
CA ARG A 455 -11.85 -8.39 -14.67
C ARG A 455 -12.45 -9.79 -14.54
N PHE A 456 -13.19 -10.08 -13.47
CA PHE A 456 -13.60 -11.46 -13.14
C PHE A 456 -15.00 -11.85 -13.59
N PHE A 457 -15.83 -10.91 -14.05
CA PHE A 457 -17.16 -11.17 -14.58
C PHE A 457 -17.25 -12.33 -15.61
N PRO A 458 -16.29 -12.55 -16.54
CA PRO A 458 -16.41 -13.63 -17.51
C PRO A 458 -16.41 -15.00 -16.83
N LEU A 459 -15.57 -15.15 -15.81
CA LEU A 459 -15.45 -16.35 -15.01
C LEU A 459 -16.64 -16.55 -14.06
N MET A 460 -17.37 -15.49 -13.70
CA MET A 460 -18.58 -15.56 -12.87
C MET A 460 -19.80 -16.03 -13.66
N VAL A 461 -20.08 -15.38 -14.80
CA VAL A 461 -21.36 -15.50 -15.50
C VAL A 461 -21.27 -16.00 -16.94
N GLY A 462 -20.08 -16.08 -17.56
CA GLY A 462 -19.93 -16.44 -18.98
C GLY A 462 -20.54 -17.79 -19.36
N HIS A 463 -20.60 -18.74 -18.42
CA HIS A 463 -21.25 -20.05 -18.62
C HIS A 463 -22.79 -19.99 -18.79
N LYS A 464 -23.43 -18.84 -18.49
CA LYS A 464 -24.88 -18.59 -18.69
C LYS A 464 -25.17 -17.79 -19.98
N ILE A 465 -24.17 -17.60 -20.85
CA ILE A 465 -24.24 -16.65 -21.96
C ILE A 465 -23.71 -17.31 -23.24
N ASP A 466 -24.48 -17.22 -24.31
CA ASP A 466 -24.12 -17.77 -25.62
C ASP A 466 -22.94 -17.01 -26.26
N ASN A 467 -22.09 -17.72 -27.00
CA ASN A 467 -20.87 -17.14 -27.61
C ASN A 467 -21.18 -16.05 -28.67
N ASP A 468 -22.34 -16.11 -29.32
CA ASP A 468 -22.78 -15.14 -30.35
C ASP A 468 -23.50 -13.91 -29.77
N ASN A 469 -23.64 -13.82 -28.44
CA ASN A 469 -24.34 -12.75 -27.76
C ASN A 469 -23.62 -11.40 -27.93
N LYS A 470 -24.18 -10.51 -28.76
CA LYS A 470 -23.55 -9.22 -29.11
C LYS A 470 -23.28 -8.29 -27.93
N VAL A 471 -24.10 -8.34 -26.87
CA VAL A 471 -23.85 -7.54 -25.65
C VAL A 471 -22.69 -8.13 -24.82
N TRP A 472 -22.48 -9.43 -24.91
CA TRP A 472 -21.31 -10.08 -24.33
C TRP A 472 -20.03 -9.74 -25.09
N GLN A 473 -20.06 -9.77 -26.42
CA GLN A 473 -18.92 -9.34 -27.25
C GLN A 473 -18.55 -7.87 -26.99
N PHE A 474 -19.55 -7.00 -26.82
CA PHE A 474 -19.35 -5.62 -26.35
C PHE A 474 -18.66 -5.54 -24.99
N TYR A 475 -19.13 -6.29 -24.00
CA TYR A 475 -18.49 -6.38 -22.69
C TYR A 475 -17.06 -6.94 -22.75
N LEU A 476 -16.77 -7.90 -23.63
CA LEU A 476 -15.41 -8.40 -23.87
C LEU A 476 -14.50 -7.30 -24.46
N GLY A 477 -15.05 -6.41 -25.29
CA GLY A 477 -14.36 -5.19 -25.74
C GLY A 477 -13.97 -4.26 -24.59
N LEU A 478 -14.85 -4.02 -23.61
CA LEU A 478 -14.50 -3.30 -22.38
C LEU A 478 -13.40 -4.02 -21.60
N ARG A 479 -13.49 -5.35 -21.46
CA ARG A 479 -12.46 -6.14 -20.77
C ARG A 479 -11.12 -6.04 -21.48
N GLU A 480 -11.08 -5.98 -22.81
CA GLU A 480 -9.86 -5.80 -23.61
C GLU A 480 -9.27 -4.39 -23.42
N LEU A 481 -10.11 -3.34 -23.47
CA LEU A 481 -9.67 -1.96 -23.16
C LEU A 481 -9.02 -1.89 -21.76
N VAL A 482 -9.62 -2.56 -20.77
CA VAL A 482 -9.07 -2.67 -19.41
C VAL A 482 -7.83 -3.58 -19.35
N HIS A 483 -7.64 -4.51 -20.28
CA HIS A 483 -6.42 -5.34 -20.36
C HIS A 483 -5.20 -4.49 -20.72
N LEU A 484 -5.35 -3.72 -21.80
CA LEU A 484 -4.31 -2.91 -22.43
C LEU A 484 -3.98 -1.66 -21.60
N LEU A 485 -4.99 -0.85 -21.26
CA LEU A 485 -4.78 0.46 -20.64
C LEU A 485 -4.22 0.38 -19.20
N PHE A 486 -4.43 -0.76 -18.53
CA PHE A 486 -3.99 -1.01 -17.15
C PHE A 486 -2.78 -1.95 -17.11
N ALA A 487 -2.15 -2.26 -18.24
CA ALA A 487 -0.87 -2.94 -18.27
C ALA A 487 0.24 -2.11 -17.59
N PRO A 488 1.24 -2.75 -16.96
CA PRO A 488 2.41 -2.04 -16.43
C PRO A 488 3.27 -1.43 -17.55
N THR A 489 3.29 -2.08 -18.70
CA THR A 489 3.99 -1.74 -19.94
C THR A 489 2.98 -1.49 -21.06
N PHE A 490 3.41 -0.90 -22.18
CA PHE A 490 2.58 -0.69 -23.37
C PHE A 490 3.47 -0.62 -24.62
N SER A 491 3.34 -1.57 -25.55
CA SER A 491 4.03 -1.53 -26.85
C SER A 491 3.49 -0.42 -27.73
N ARG A 492 4.39 0.31 -28.42
CA ARG A 492 3.99 1.32 -29.42
C ARG A 492 3.23 0.70 -30.59
N SER A 493 3.57 -0.53 -30.97
CA SER A 493 2.88 -1.26 -32.05
C SER A 493 1.40 -1.55 -31.76
N SER A 494 1.00 -1.55 -30.48
CA SER A 494 -0.40 -1.75 -30.05
C SER A 494 -1.27 -0.48 -30.06
N ILE A 495 -0.71 0.71 -30.37
CA ILE A 495 -1.46 1.97 -30.41
C ILE A 495 -2.58 1.97 -31.48
N PRO A 496 -2.35 1.50 -32.73
CA PRO A 496 -3.42 1.38 -33.73
C PRO A 496 -4.55 0.46 -33.27
N TYR A 497 -4.20 -0.71 -32.71
CA TYR A 497 -5.18 -1.67 -32.18
C TYR A 497 -6.06 -1.05 -31.08
N LEU A 498 -5.48 -0.26 -30.17
CA LEU A 498 -6.24 0.47 -29.16
C LEU A 498 -7.23 1.49 -29.79
N ILE A 499 -6.84 2.18 -30.86
CA ILE A 499 -7.70 3.15 -31.55
C ILE A 499 -8.89 2.43 -32.19
N ASP A 500 -8.65 1.33 -32.90
CA ASP A 500 -9.69 0.53 -33.54
C ASP A 500 -10.63 -0.10 -32.51
N LEU A 501 -10.08 -0.63 -31.41
CA LEU A 501 -10.84 -1.21 -30.29
C LEU A 501 -11.75 -0.18 -29.61
N VAL A 502 -11.26 1.04 -29.37
CA VAL A 502 -12.08 2.16 -28.86
C VAL A 502 -13.23 2.46 -29.84
N ALA A 503 -12.92 2.60 -31.14
CA ALA A 503 -13.91 2.94 -32.15
C ALA A 503 -15.02 1.89 -32.30
N GLU A 504 -14.66 0.60 -32.33
CA GLU A 504 -15.60 -0.52 -32.41
C GLU A 504 -16.43 -0.60 -31.12
N HIS A 505 -15.80 -0.54 -29.95
CA HIS A 505 -16.51 -0.55 -28.66
C HIS A 505 -17.59 0.55 -28.57
N HIS A 506 -17.25 1.76 -28.99
CA HIS A 506 -18.18 2.90 -28.94
C HIS A 506 -19.32 2.75 -29.96
N SER A 507 -19.01 2.21 -31.14
CA SER A 507 -20.00 1.87 -32.17
C SER A 507 -20.99 0.80 -31.68
N GLN A 508 -20.48 -0.25 -31.03
CA GLN A 508 -21.28 -1.30 -30.42
C GLN A 508 -22.16 -0.78 -29.27
N TYR A 509 -21.63 0.07 -28.38
CA TYR A 509 -22.43 0.67 -27.30
C TYR A 509 -23.67 1.39 -27.85
N MET A 510 -23.48 2.29 -28.83
CA MET A 510 -24.60 3.02 -29.44
C MET A 510 -25.57 2.07 -30.16
N ALA A 511 -25.04 1.12 -30.93
CA ALA A 511 -25.84 0.18 -31.70
C ALA A 511 -26.70 -0.76 -30.82
N LEU A 512 -26.20 -1.16 -29.64
CA LEU A 512 -26.85 -2.09 -28.73
C LEU A 512 -27.73 -1.40 -27.68
N SER A 513 -27.24 -0.32 -27.05
CA SER A 513 -27.97 0.39 -25.99
C SER A 513 -29.02 1.37 -26.53
N LYS A 514 -28.88 1.80 -27.79
CA LYS A 514 -29.64 2.90 -28.42
C LYS A 514 -29.50 4.25 -27.68
N ARG A 515 -28.41 4.42 -26.92
CA ARG A 515 -28.06 5.67 -26.21
C ARG A 515 -26.86 6.34 -26.89
N ASN A 516 -26.81 7.67 -26.81
CA ASN A 516 -25.66 8.47 -27.24
C ASN A 516 -24.44 8.24 -26.31
N LEU A 517 -23.24 8.50 -26.83
CA LEU A 517 -21.99 8.45 -26.06
C LEU A 517 -21.95 9.56 -25.01
N ARG A 518 -21.60 9.18 -23.78
CA ARG A 518 -21.33 10.13 -22.68
C ARG A 518 -19.93 10.78 -22.84
N PRO A 519 -19.66 11.95 -22.23
CA PRO A 519 -18.41 12.68 -22.39
C PRO A 519 -17.10 11.89 -22.17
N LYS A 520 -17.09 10.90 -21.27
CA LYS A 520 -15.91 10.07 -21.00
C LYS A 520 -15.54 9.10 -22.13
N TYR A 521 -16.51 8.70 -22.97
CA TYR A 521 -16.23 7.99 -24.23
C TYR A 521 -15.43 8.87 -25.19
N HIS A 522 -15.82 10.14 -25.35
CA HIS A 522 -15.07 11.08 -26.17
C HIS A 522 -13.64 11.34 -25.64
N ASN A 523 -13.42 11.26 -24.34
CA ASN A 523 -12.06 11.25 -23.79
C ASN A 523 -11.28 10.01 -24.28
N ALA A 524 -11.85 8.80 -24.19
CA ALA A 524 -11.19 7.56 -24.63
C ALA A 524 -10.74 7.57 -26.11
N VAL A 525 -11.49 8.24 -26.99
CA VAL A 525 -11.13 8.47 -28.41
C VAL A 525 -9.73 9.10 -28.59
N HIS A 526 -9.25 9.88 -27.62
CA HIS A 526 -7.92 10.50 -27.68
C HIS A 526 -6.80 9.63 -27.07
N MET A 527 -7.07 8.45 -26.50
CA MET A 527 -6.09 7.70 -25.70
C MET A 527 -4.87 7.23 -26.50
N GLY A 528 -5.03 6.78 -27.75
CA GLY A 528 -3.88 6.41 -28.58
C GLY A 528 -2.88 7.56 -28.77
N ARG A 529 -3.39 8.79 -28.98
CA ARG A 529 -2.57 10.01 -29.05
C ARG A 529 -1.93 10.35 -27.71
N VAL A 530 -2.67 10.24 -26.60
CA VAL A 530 -2.14 10.56 -25.27
C VAL A 530 -1.04 9.56 -24.88
N ILE A 531 -1.24 8.27 -25.11
CA ILE A 531 -0.23 7.22 -24.84
C ILE A 531 1.02 7.43 -25.71
N SER A 532 0.86 7.73 -27.00
CA SER A 532 2.01 8.07 -27.86
C SER A 532 2.82 9.26 -27.32
N LYS A 533 2.16 10.25 -26.70
CA LYS A 533 2.80 11.48 -26.19
C LYS A 533 3.39 11.33 -24.79
N VAL A 534 2.67 10.65 -23.90
CA VAL A 534 2.94 10.62 -22.46
C VAL A 534 3.56 9.31 -22.01
N GLY A 535 3.38 8.22 -22.75
CA GLY A 535 3.68 6.85 -22.30
C GLY A 535 2.46 6.17 -21.66
N PRO A 536 2.64 5.03 -20.97
CA PRO A 536 1.56 4.32 -20.29
C PRO A 536 0.87 5.20 -19.24
N LEU A 537 -0.45 5.07 -19.10
CA LEU A 537 -1.25 5.96 -18.25
C LEU A 537 -1.35 5.48 -16.79
N LYS A 538 -1.23 4.17 -16.53
CA LYS A 538 -1.29 3.59 -15.19
C LYS A 538 -0.20 4.07 -14.21
N PRO A 539 1.05 4.40 -14.60
CA PRO A 539 2.00 5.04 -13.70
C PRO A 539 1.57 6.42 -13.16
N ILE A 540 0.66 7.12 -13.86
CA ILE A 540 0.32 8.53 -13.60
C ILE A 540 -1.18 8.83 -13.34
N TRP A 541 -2.05 7.81 -13.34
CA TRP A 541 -3.45 7.89 -12.90
C TRP A 541 -3.63 8.48 -11.49
N THR A 542 -4.78 9.10 -11.19
CA THR A 542 -4.97 9.78 -9.88
C THR A 542 -5.15 8.83 -8.70
N MET A 543 -5.36 7.52 -8.92
CA MET A 543 -5.63 6.54 -7.86
C MET A 543 -4.61 6.60 -6.71
N ARG A 544 -3.32 6.80 -7.02
CA ARG A 544 -2.26 6.96 -6.01
C ARG A 544 -2.32 8.30 -5.28
N THR A 545 -2.68 9.39 -5.97
CA THR A 545 -2.87 10.70 -5.34
C THR A 545 -4.09 10.73 -4.42
N GLU A 546 -5.17 10.01 -4.75
CA GLU A 546 -6.35 9.89 -3.91
C GLU A 546 -6.11 9.03 -2.66
N ALA A 547 -5.39 7.92 -2.81
CA ALA A 547 -4.87 7.18 -1.67
C ALA A 547 -4.03 8.09 -0.75
N LYS A 548 -3.23 9.02 -1.31
CA LYS A 548 -2.45 9.99 -0.53
C LYS A 548 -3.32 11.05 0.17
N TYR A 549 -4.40 11.51 -0.46
CA TYR A 549 -5.35 12.44 0.18
C TYR A 549 -6.06 11.81 1.40
N LYS A 550 -6.23 10.48 1.45
CA LYS A 550 -6.80 9.79 2.62
C LYS A 550 -6.05 10.08 3.91
N GLU A 551 -4.71 10.11 3.88
CA GLU A 551 -3.86 10.44 5.05
C GLU A 551 -4.18 11.84 5.59
N ILE A 552 -4.27 12.83 4.68
CA ILE A 552 -4.54 14.23 5.02
C ILE A 552 -5.98 14.39 5.56
N ARG A 553 -6.95 13.69 4.98
CA ARG A 553 -8.34 13.68 5.48
C ARG A 553 -8.42 13.07 6.89
N GLN A 554 -7.75 11.95 7.14
CA GLN A 554 -7.68 11.33 8.47
C GLN A 554 -7.07 12.29 9.51
N ALA A 555 -5.95 12.93 9.17
CA ALA A 555 -5.34 13.96 10.02
C ALA A 555 -6.28 15.14 10.28
N ALA A 556 -7.07 15.57 9.30
CA ALA A 556 -8.05 16.64 9.45
C ALA A 556 -9.22 16.27 10.36
N HIS A 557 -9.69 15.01 10.31
CA HIS A 557 -10.76 14.50 11.17
C HIS A 557 -10.34 14.45 12.65
N VAL A 558 -9.14 13.95 12.96
CA VAL A 558 -8.65 13.84 14.36
C VAL A 558 -8.16 15.16 14.96
N THR A 559 -7.85 16.15 14.12
CA THR A 559 -7.50 17.49 14.61
C THR A 559 -8.75 18.14 15.23
N SER A 560 -8.63 18.74 16.42
CA SER A 560 -9.74 19.45 17.08
C SER A 560 -9.87 20.92 16.62
N SER A 561 -8.74 21.60 16.38
CA SER A 561 -8.74 22.97 15.84
C SER A 561 -9.15 23.02 14.36
N ARG A 562 -9.88 24.06 13.97
CA ARG A 562 -10.15 24.41 12.55
C ARG A 562 -9.44 25.70 12.11
N ILE A 563 -8.72 26.35 13.01
CA ILE A 563 -7.97 27.58 12.73
C ILE A 563 -6.72 27.22 11.91
N LYS A 564 -6.58 27.79 10.71
CA LYS A 564 -5.44 27.51 9.78
C LYS A 564 -5.15 26.01 9.64
N ILE A 565 -6.20 25.26 9.29
CA ILE A 565 -6.12 23.80 9.15
C ILE A 565 -5.14 23.39 8.03
N ASP A 566 -5.05 24.19 6.96
CA ASP A 566 -4.06 24.07 5.89
C ASP A 566 -2.61 24.06 6.42
N TYR A 567 -2.30 24.99 7.32
CA TYR A 567 -0.99 25.06 7.97
C TYR A 567 -0.75 23.87 8.90
N THR A 568 -1.75 23.53 9.72
CA THR A 568 -1.68 22.41 10.67
C THR A 568 -1.41 21.08 9.96
N LEU A 569 -2.08 20.83 8.83
CA LEU A 569 -1.88 19.65 8.00
C LEU A 569 -0.51 19.68 7.30
N SER A 570 -0.05 20.84 6.83
CA SER A 570 1.26 21.01 6.19
C SER A 570 2.42 20.75 7.18
N VAL A 571 2.29 21.20 8.44
CA VAL A 571 3.26 20.89 9.51
C VAL A 571 3.29 19.38 9.77
N LYS A 572 2.13 18.72 9.88
CA LYS A 572 2.07 17.26 10.07
C LYS A 572 2.69 16.49 8.88
N ALA A 573 2.43 16.92 7.64
CA ALA A 573 3.07 16.34 6.46
C ALA A 573 4.60 16.51 6.47
N SER A 574 5.10 17.66 6.93
CA SER A 574 6.53 17.96 7.04
C SER A 574 7.22 17.14 8.14
N LEU A 575 6.55 16.94 9.29
CA LEU A 575 7.04 16.05 10.36
C LEU A 575 7.03 14.57 9.92
N LYS A 576 6.04 14.14 9.12
CA LYS A 576 6.02 12.81 8.50
C LYS A 576 7.18 12.61 7.51
N LEU A 577 7.56 13.67 6.77
CA LEU A 577 8.76 13.67 5.94
C LEU A 577 10.05 13.56 6.78
N CYS A 578 10.14 14.25 7.93
CA CYS A 578 11.28 14.10 8.85
C CYS A 578 11.50 12.62 9.23
N GLY A 579 10.42 11.89 9.55
CA GLY A 579 10.49 10.45 9.83
C GLY A 579 11.08 9.66 8.67
N ARG A 580 10.63 9.90 7.43
CA ARG A 580 11.18 9.25 6.24
C ARG A 580 12.67 9.56 6.03
N LEU A 581 13.10 10.80 6.24
CA LEU A 581 14.49 11.23 6.06
C LEU A 581 15.39 10.65 7.16
N LEU A 582 14.97 10.69 8.43
CA LEU A 582 15.72 10.16 9.57
C LEU A 582 15.90 8.63 9.56
N THR A 583 15.14 7.88 8.75
CA THR A 583 15.48 6.47 8.49
C THR A 583 16.79 6.31 7.71
N ASN A 584 17.16 7.30 6.90
CA ASN A 584 18.26 7.29 5.94
C ASN A 584 18.36 6.05 5.02
N LYS A 585 17.28 5.27 4.89
CA LYS A 585 17.21 4.10 4.00
C LYS A 585 16.82 4.55 2.58
N GLY A 586 17.48 4.03 1.54
CA GLY A 586 17.20 4.33 0.13
C GLY A 586 15.85 3.78 -0.38
N LEU A 587 15.73 3.54 -1.68
CA LEU A 587 14.57 2.85 -2.28
C LEU A 587 14.70 1.32 -2.08
N MET A 588 14.58 0.88 -0.83
CA MET A 588 14.72 -0.53 -0.44
C MET A 588 13.65 -1.41 -1.10
N ARG A 589 14.08 -2.53 -1.70
CA ARG A 589 13.19 -3.65 -2.07
C ARG A 589 12.44 -4.09 -0.80
N LYS A 590 11.11 -3.97 -0.78
CA LYS A 590 10.31 -4.51 0.32
C LYS A 590 10.29 -6.02 0.17
N PHE A 591 10.76 -6.73 1.18
CA PHE A 591 10.92 -8.17 1.12
C PHE A 591 10.60 -8.75 2.50
N ASP A 592 9.41 -9.34 2.61
CA ASP A 592 8.90 -9.96 3.83
C ASP A 592 8.53 -11.41 3.51
N TYR A 593 8.68 -12.34 4.46
CA TYR A 593 8.31 -13.74 4.27
C TYR A 593 7.72 -14.33 5.55
N SER A 594 7.16 -15.55 5.47
CA SER A 594 6.55 -16.19 6.63
C SER A 594 7.55 -16.36 7.79
N PRO A 595 7.20 -16.01 9.04
CA PRO A 595 8.11 -16.16 10.19
C PRO A 595 8.62 -17.59 10.42
N HIS A 596 7.87 -18.58 9.94
CA HIS A 596 8.34 -19.94 9.82
C HIS A 596 9.13 -20.09 8.52
N CYS A 597 10.44 -20.27 8.68
CA CYS A 597 11.41 -20.59 7.65
C CYS A 597 12.14 -21.86 8.09
N GLU A 598 12.12 -22.89 7.27
CA GLU A 598 12.75 -24.19 7.56
C GLU A 598 13.91 -24.42 6.59
N GLU A 599 15.12 -24.67 7.10
CA GLU A 599 16.22 -25.11 6.24
C GLU A 599 16.07 -26.61 5.96
N VAL A 600 15.80 -26.95 4.70
CA VAL A 600 15.53 -28.31 4.25
C VAL A 600 16.57 -28.72 3.20
N SER A 601 17.15 -29.90 3.35
CA SER A 601 17.93 -30.52 2.28
C SER A 601 17.04 -30.76 1.07
N VAL A 602 17.41 -30.24 -0.09
CA VAL A 602 16.57 -30.29 -1.31
C VAL A 602 16.28 -31.73 -1.74
N ARG A 603 17.14 -32.67 -1.37
CA ARG A 603 16.99 -34.12 -1.60
C ARG A 603 15.85 -34.76 -0.80
N HIS A 604 15.36 -34.10 0.25
CA HIS A 604 14.24 -34.56 1.07
C HIS A 604 12.89 -33.97 0.63
N LEU A 605 12.87 -33.12 -0.40
CA LEU A 605 11.63 -32.60 -0.95
C LEU A 605 10.90 -33.67 -1.76
N ASN A 606 9.58 -33.68 -1.63
CA ASN A 606 8.71 -34.53 -2.43
C ASN A 606 8.97 -34.31 -3.92
N GLU A 607 9.04 -35.39 -4.69
CA GLU A 607 9.31 -35.35 -6.14
C GLU A 607 10.72 -34.87 -6.53
N TYR A 608 11.71 -34.84 -5.62
CA TYR A 608 13.11 -34.44 -5.90
C TYR A 608 13.70 -35.01 -7.19
N VAL A 609 13.51 -36.32 -7.43
CA VAL A 609 14.01 -37.01 -8.64
C VAL A 609 13.44 -36.41 -9.92
N ASN A 610 12.22 -35.85 -9.89
CA ASN A 610 11.56 -35.28 -11.04
C ASN A 610 12.05 -33.86 -11.36
N PHE A 611 12.56 -33.11 -10.37
CA PHE A 611 12.94 -31.70 -10.57
C PHE A 611 14.44 -31.39 -10.41
N VAL A 612 15.25 -32.31 -9.87
CA VAL A 612 16.69 -32.09 -9.59
C VAL A 612 17.47 -31.57 -10.81
N HIS A 613 17.12 -32.02 -12.02
CA HIS A 613 17.79 -31.63 -13.26
C HIS A 613 17.53 -30.19 -13.69
N HIS A 614 16.50 -29.53 -13.14
CA HIS A 614 16.22 -28.11 -13.38
C HIS A 614 16.92 -27.17 -12.39
N LEU A 615 17.61 -27.70 -11.38
CA LEU A 615 18.25 -26.90 -10.34
C LEU A 615 19.62 -26.38 -10.80
N PRO A 616 19.98 -25.13 -10.47
CA PRO A 616 21.35 -24.65 -10.55
C PRO A 616 22.30 -25.50 -9.70
N ALA A 617 23.58 -25.53 -10.08
CA ALA A 617 24.63 -26.12 -9.25
C ALA A 617 24.69 -25.45 -7.86
N ASN A 618 25.07 -26.23 -6.85
CA ASN A 618 25.25 -25.80 -5.45
C ASN A 618 23.95 -25.34 -4.76
N HIS A 619 22.87 -26.13 -4.87
CA HIS A 619 21.60 -25.93 -4.14
C HIS A 619 21.25 -27.17 -3.30
N ASP A 620 22.12 -27.53 -2.33
CA ASP A 620 21.89 -28.67 -1.44
C ASP A 620 20.90 -28.38 -0.30
N THR A 621 20.86 -27.15 0.24
CA THR A 621 19.87 -26.74 1.27
C THR A 621 19.06 -25.51 0.83
N TRP A 622 17.76 -25.52 1.13
CA TRP A 622 16.81 -24.45 0.84
C TRP A 622 16.11 -23.98 2.12
N ASN A 623 16.05 -22.67 2.29
CA ASN A 623 15.24 -21.99 3.29
C ASN A 623 13.79 -21.87 2.78
N ILE A 624 12.91 -22.81 3.17
CA ILE A 624 11.54 -22.90 2.66
C ILE A 624 10.58 -22.06 3.50
N VAL A 625 9.72 -21.31 2.81
CA VAL A 625 8.75 -20.39 3.42
C VAL A 625 7.34 -20.65 2.87
N LYS A 626 6.31 -20.40 3.69
CA LYS A 626 4.90 -20.58 3.31
C LYS A 626 4.37 -19.48 2.39
N TRP A 627 5.02 -18.32 2.40
CA TRP A 627 4.73 -17.18 1.53
C TRP A 627 5.90 -16.21 1.52
N VAL A 628 6.00 -15.43 0.45
CA VAL A 628 6.92 -14.28 0.34
C VAL A 628 6.17 -13.09 -0.27
N ASN A 629 6.45 -11.89 0.21
CA ASN A 629 5.93 -10.63 -0.28
C ASN A 629 7.10 -9.80 -0.82
N VAL A 630 7.11 -9.56 -2.13
CA VAL A 630 8.14 -8.73 -2.79
C VAL A 630 7.49 -7.49 -3.37
N ASN A 631 7.96 -6.32 -2.94
CA ASN A 631 7.48 -4.99 -3.35
C ASN A 631 5.96 -4.80 -3.21
N GLY A 632 5.31 -5.51 -2.28
CA GLY A 632 3.86 -5.48 -2.06
C GLY A 632 3.09 -6.58 -2.80
N THR A 633 3.76 -7.44 -3.57
CA THR A 633 3.14 -8.58 -4.25
C THR A 633 3.40 -9.87 -3.49
N LEU A 634 2.31 -10.53 -3.08
CA LEU A 634 2.32 -11.73 -2.26
C LEU A 634 2.28 -13.00 -3.13
N TYR A 635 3.27 -13.87 -2.97
CA TYR A 635 3.37 -15.17 -3.61
C TYR A 635 3.17 -16.29 -2.58
N LYS A 636 2.45 -17.34 -2.98
CA LYS A 636 2.16 -18.53 -2.16
C LYS A 636 2.18 -19.79 -3.02
N PRO A 637 2.47 -20.97 -2.45
CA PRO A 637 2.17 -22.24 -3.12
C PRO A 637 0.71 -22.30 -3.61
N GLY A 638 0.49 -22.88 -4.78
CA GLY A 638 -0.80 -22.96 -5.49
C GLY A 638 -1.13 -21.75 -6.38
N MET A 639 -0.40 -20.63 -6.26
CA MET A 639 -0.55 -19.51 -7.21
C MET A 639 0.17 -19.81 -8.53
N VAL A 640 -0.29 -19.18 -9.61
CA VAL A 640 0.29 -19.30 -10.95
C VAL A 640 1.16 -18.09 -11.25
N VAL A 641 2.31 -18.30 -11.87
CA VAL A 641 3.15 -17.24 -12.45
C VAL A 641 3.39 -17.51 -13.93
N GLU A 642 3.62 -16.44 -14.68
CA GLU A 642 4.06 -16.49 -16.07
C GLU A 642 5.59 -16.54 -16.12
N VAL A 643 6.11 -17.59 -16.74
CA VAL A 643 7.54 -17.94 -16.72
C VAL A 643 8.26 -17.43 -17.96
N SER A 644 7.60 -17.48 -19.11
CA SER A 644 8.12 -16.91 -20.37
C SER A 644 6.98 -16.60 -21.33
N VAL A 645 7.18 -15.62 -22.20
CA VAL A 645 6.37 -15.43 -23.41
C VAL A 645 6.66 -16.60 -24.34
N GLY A 646 5.70 -17.50 -24.54
CA GLY A 646 5.83 -18.63 -25.47
C GLY A 646 5.48 -18.23 -26.91
N GLU A 647 5.84 -19.07 -27.89
CA GLU A 647 5.68 -18.76 -29.32
C GLU A 647 4.24 -18.44 -29.75
N THR A 648 3.25 -19.08 -29.11
CA THR A 648 1.81 -18.88 -29.41
C THR A 648 1.01 -18.42 -28.20
N PHE A 649 1.35 -18.90 -27.01
CA PHE A 649 0.68 -18.57 -25.75
C PHE A 649 1.70 -18.49 -24.60
N PRO A 650 1.39 -17.78 -23.50
CA PRO A 650 2.28 -17.72 -22.34
C PRO A 650 2.54 -19.09 -21.70
N ASN A 651 3.76 -19.28 -21.21
CA ASN A 651 4.15 -20.46 -20.45
C ASN A 651 3.91 -20.21 -18.96
N PHE A 652 3.02 -21.01 -18.35
CA PHE A 652 2.65 -20.86 -16.94
C PHE A 652 3.29 -21.92 -16.05
N GLY A 653 3.55 -21.57 -14.80
CA GLY A 653 3.95 -22.49 -13.74
C GLY A 653 3.16 -22.27 -12.45
N VAL A 654 2.70 -23.35 -11.82
CA VAL A 654 2.11 -23.31 -10.46
C VAL A 654 3.24 -23.34 -9.44
N ILE A 655 3.29 -22.34 -8.55
CA ILE A 655 4.23 -22.32 -7.42
C ILE A 655 3.98 -23.56 -6.55
N ASN A 656 4.96 -24.46 -6.50
CA ASN A 656 4.94 -25.61 -5.61
C ASN A 656 5.67 -25.28 -4.31
N THR A 657 6.92 -24.80 -4.41
CA THR A 657 7.78 -24.49 -3.27
C THR A 657 8.43 -23.12 -3.45
N ILE A 658 8.53 -22.36 -2.36
CA ILE A 658 9.20 -21.05 -2.30
C ILE A 658 10.43 -21.18 -1.42
N SER A 659 11.59 -20.79 -1.93
CA SER A 659 12.83 -20.65 -1.17
C SER A 659 13.29 -19.19 -1.08
N VAL A 660 13.90 -18.82 0.04
CA VAL A 660 14.41 -17.46 0.29
C VAL A 660 15.90 -17.50 0.66
N VAL A 661 16.75 -16.90 -0.16
CA VAL A 661 18.19 -16.79 0.09
C VAL A 661 18.60 -15.34 -0.12
N ALA A 662 19.32 -14.74 0.84
CA ALA A 662 19.86 -13.38 0.75
C ALA A 662 18.84 -12.28 0.31
N LYS A 663 17.58 -12.36 0.78
CA LYS A 663 16.46 -11.47 0.37
C LYS A 663 16.10 -11.54 -1.14
N GLN A 664 16.44 -12.63 -1.81
CA GLN A 664 15.88 -13.05 -3.09
C GLN A 664 14.86 -14.19 -2.85
N ALA A 665 13.80 -14.20 -3.64
CA ALA A 665 12.82 -15.28 -3.67
C ALA A 665 13.07 -16.16 -4.91
N LYS A 666 13.08 -17.47 -4.71
CA LYS A 666 13.21 -18.47 -5.78
C LYS A 666 12.01 -19.41 -5.73
N PHE A 667 11.51 -19.79 -6.90
CA PHE A 667 10.32 -20.61 -7.03
C PHE A 667 10.63 -21.90 -7.77
N LEU A 668 10.20 -23.00 -7.16
CA LEU A 668 10.06 -24.28 -7.84
C LEU A 668 8.60 -24.39 -8.31
N LEU A 669 8.41 -24.53 -9.62
CA LEU A 669 7.10 -24.48 -10.26
C LEU A 669 6.80 -25.82 -10.97
N LYS A 670 5.54 -26.27 -10.90
CA LYS A 670 5.03 -27.30 -11.82
C LYS A 670 4.54 -26.65 -13.11
N LYS A 671 4.96 -27.17 -14.27
CA LYS A 671 4.55 -26.67 -15.59
C LYS A 671 3.05 -26.83 -15.82
N LEU A 672 2.46 -25.85 -16.50
CA LEU A 672 1.12 -25.94 -17.08
C LEU A 672 1.20 -25.87 -18.59
N ILE A 673 0.47 -26.76 -19.26
CA ILE A 673 0.35 -26.74 -20.73
C ILE A 673 -0.79 -25.78 -21.10
N THR A 674 -0.46 -24.64 -21.67
CA THR A 674 -1.45 -23.69 -22.22
C THR A 674 -2.02 -24.25 -23.52
N ARG A 675 -3.33 -24.50 -23.56
CA ARG A 675 -4.01 -25.18 -24.68
C ARG A 675 -4.56 -24.20 -25.72
N ASN A 676 -5.20 -23.14 -25.27
CA ASN A 676 -5.67 -22.03 -26.10
C ASN A 676 -6.03 -20.81 -25.24
N PHE A 677 -6.25 -19.66 -25.89
CA PHE A 677 -6.97 -18.55 -25.30
C PHE A 677 -8.48 -18.71 -25.54
N ASN A 678 -9.27 -18.71 -24.47
CA ASN A 678 -10.73 -18.70 -24.53
C ASN A 678 -11.19 -17.24 -24.47
N SER A 679 -11.57 -16.67 -25.62
CA SER A 679 -12.05 -15.30 -25.74
C SER A 679 -13.34 -15.04 -24.96
N HIS A 680 -14.28 -16.00 -24.94
CA HIS A 680 -15.56 -15.88 -24.23
C HIS A 680 -15.41 -15.72 -22.71
N LEU A 681 -14.34 -16.29 -22.15
CA LEU A 681 -13.95 -16.16 -20.74
C LEU A 681 -12.78 -15.19 -20.52
N HIS A 682 -12.24 -14.58 -21.59
CA HIS A 682 -11.00 -13.80 -21.62
C HIS A 682 -9.90 -14.41 -20.70
N SER A 683 -9.59 -15.70 -20.94
CA SER A 683 -8.62 -16.45 -20.12
C SER A 683 -8.00 -17.62 -20.87
N TYR A 684 -6.80 -18.03 -20.45
CA TYR A 684 -6.07 -19.15 -21.05
C TYR A 684 -6.55 -20.48 -20.48
N ARG A 685 -6.97 -21.41 -21.33
CA ARG A 685 -7.25 -22.79 -20.91
C ARG A 685 -5.93 -23.53 -20.69
N VAL A 686 -5.78 -24.14 -19.53
CA VAL A 686 -4.57 -24.87 -19.12
C VAL A 686 -4.89 -26.31 -18.73
N SER A 687 -3.89 -27.17 -18.78
CA SER A 687 -3.88 -28.46 -18.09
C SER A 687 -2.55 -28.65 -17.35
N GLU A 688 -2.52 -29.54 -16.37
CA GLU A 688 -1.25 -29.99 -15.80
C GLU A 688 -0.35 -30.62 -16.88
N ASP A 689 0.96 -30.42 -16.74
CA ASP A 689 1.96 -31.15 -17.50
C ASP A 689 2.32 -32.43 -16.72
N VAL A 690 2.08 -33.59 -17.34
CA VAL A 690 2.37 -34.92 -16.75
C VAL A 690 3.65 -35.54 -17.32
N SER A 691 4.44 -34.77 -18.08
CA SER A 691 5.75 -35.21 -18.58
C SER A 691 6.78 -35.32 -17.45
N TRP A 692 7.89 -36.01 -17.73
CA TRP A 692 9.01 -36.13 -16.79
C TRP A 692 9.75 -34.80 -16.59
N ASP A 693 9.68 -33.89 -17.57
CA ASP A 693 10.31 -32.56 -17.60
C ASP A 693 9.34 -31.47 -17.07
N SER A 694 8.36 -31.83 -16.23
CA SER A 694 7.22 -30.99 -15.85
C SER A 694 7.52 -29.89 -14.81
N TRP A 695 8.76 -29.40 -14.72
CA TRP A 695 9.17 -28.40 -13.72
C TRP A 695 9.91 -27.19 -14.29
N TYR A 696 9.76 -26.04 -13.62
CA TYR A 696 10.63 -24.88 -13.78
C TYR A 696 11.27 -24.51 -12.44
N PHE A 697 12.51 -24.01 -12.50
CA PHE A 697 13.15 -23.28 -11.42
C PHE A 697 13.40 -21.84 -11.88
N VAL A 698 12.87 -20.85 -11.16
CA VAL A 698 12.85 -19.44 -11.61
C VAL A 698 13.09 -18.52 -10.41
N ASN A 699 13.93 -17.48 -10.56
CA ASN A 699 13.99 -16.44 -9.53
C ASN A 699 12.80 -15.48 -9.70
N GLN A 700 12.28 -14.91 -8.62
CA GLN A 700 11.11 -14.01 -8.68
C GLN A 700 11.32 -12.81 -9.60
N GLU A 701 12.57 -12.35 -9.75
CA GLU A 701 12.97 -11.24 -10.62
C GLU A 701 13.06 -11.60 -12.11
N ASP A 702 13.08 -12.89 -12.47
CA ASP A 702 13.09 -13.36 -13.87
C ASP A 702 11.68 -13.61 -14.42
N LEU A 703 10.62 -13.38 -13.62
CA LEU A 703 9.24 -13.56 -14.06
C LEU A 703 8.82 -12.47 -15.05
N VAL A 704 8.17 -12.89 -16.15
CA VAL A 704 7.63 -11.97 -17.19
C VAL A 704 6.71 -10.92 -16.58
N THR A 705 5.84 -11.33 -15.66
CA THR A 705 5.00 -10.42 -14.90
C THR A 705 5.14 -10.65 -13.40
N TYR A 706 5.25 -9.55 -12.66
CA TYR A 706 5.32 -9.62 -11.20
C TYR A 706 4.00 -10.10 -10.55
N SER A 707 2.87 -10.08 -11.26
CA SER A 707 1.54 -10.30 -10.68
C SER A 707 1.07 -11.75 -10.83
N PRO A 708 1.10 -12.59 -9.78
CA PRO A 708 0.62 -13.96 -9.88
C PRO A 708 -0.91 -14.02 -10.11
N ALA A 709 -1.34 -15.10 -10.73
CA ALA A 709 -2.72 -15.48 -10.99
C ALA A 709 -3.11 -16.72 -10.17
N ASN A 710 -4.30 -17.27 -10.41
CA ASN A 710 -4.76 -18.54 -9.84
C ASN A 710 -5.25 -19.45 -10.97
N VAL A 711 -5.07 -20.77 -10.83
CA VAL A 711 -5.82 -21.74 -11.64
C VAL A 711 -7.27 -21.75 -11.15
N ARG A 712 -8.24 -21.70 -12.06
CA ARG A 712 -9.65 -21.90 -11.74
C ARG A 712 -10.23 -23.04 -12.56
N THR A 713 -10.57 -24.13 -11.87
CA THR A 713 -11.21 -25.31 -12.45
C THR A 713 -12.72 -25.19 -12.36
N PHE A 714 -13.41 -25.45 -13.46
CA PHE A 714 -14.87 -25.46 -13.59
C PHE A 714 -15.42 -26.87 -13.34
N PHE A 715 -16.75 -27.00 -13.19
CA PHE A 715 -17.40 -28.29 -12.91
C PHE A 715 -17.23 -29.35 -14.02
N ASP A 716 -16.90 -28.93 -15.24
CA ASP A 716 -16.56 -29.80 -16.37
C ASP A 716 -15.09 -30.29 -16.34
N GLY A 717 -14.34 -29.96 -15.30
CA GLY A 717 -12.91 -30.26 -15.14
C GLY A 717 -11.99 -29.36 -15.97
N SER A 718 -12.51 -28.38 -16.73
CA SER A 718 -11.67 -27.46 -17.48
C SER A 718 -11.06 -26.39 -16.57
N SER A 719 -9.75 -26.18 -16.71
CA SER A 719 -8.99 -25.24 -15.89
C SER A 719 -8.54 -24.02 -16.70
N TYR A 720 -8.62 -22.84 -16.09
CA TYR A 720 -8.26 -21.57 -16.71
C TYR A 720 -7.32 -20.74 -15.84
N VAL A 721 -6.45 -19.97 -16.51
CA VAL A 721 -5.60 -18.94 -15.91
C VAL A 721 -5.97 -17.60 -16.54
N MET A 722 -6.28 -16.61 -15.71
CA MET A 722 -6.56 -15.24 -16.15
C MET A 722 -5.40 -14.34 -15.74
N LEU A 723 -4.70 -13.77 -16.73
CA LEU A 723 -3.71 -12.74 -16.49
C LEU A 723 -4.38 -11.44 -16.04
N ARG A 724 -3.73 -10.73 -15.12
CA ARG A 724 -4.27 -9.50 -14.50
C ARG A 724 -4.29 -8.32 -15.47
N TYR A 725 -3.36 -8.32 -16.41
CA TYR A 725 -2.97 -7.25 -17.33
C TYR A 725 -2.49 -7.86 -18.65
N ALA A 726 -2.51 -7.08 -19.73
CA ALA A 726 -1.76 -7.44 -20.94
C ALA A 726 -0.25 -7.41 -20.65
N VAL A 727 0.52 -8.10 -21.51
CA VAL A 727 1.97 -8.33 -21.39
C VAL A 727 2.61 -7.89 -22.71
#